data_AF-A0A286TC93-F1
#
_entry.id   AF-A0A286TC93-F1
#
_cell.length_a   1.000
_cell.length_b   1.000
_cell.length_c   1.000
_cell.angle_alpha   90.00
_cell.angle_beta   90.00
_cell.angle_gamma   90.00
#
_symmetry.space_group_name_H-M   'P 1'
#
loop_
_entity.id
_entity.type
_entity.pdbx_description
1 polymer ?
#
loop_
_entity_poly.entity_id
_entity_poly.type
_entity_poly.pdbx_seq_one_letter_code
_entity_poly.pdbx_strand_id
1 'polypeptide(L)'
;MSESMQQAPQSLERMRQWHEQYRAGLVPSPLEDINQLGAKLDLTHAHPSGIAQLFAGGRASLDLLFRDNGMLRAANRRLERVLDEKAAKLRVSGVAELSLTVGVATWDDGAMPVLLYPVSVQSAQDEGDVAVIRFVGHVRLNPAFVTVMREQHVELDERELFNGANYESGTPETSAVFAAITKRAEKVFPDFTIERQIILGCFMSPGSLILAESQHIIDTLAEGATGNTVLDALAGSKEAAEALKDSSAPAFSPFDADPHNEFEVGDVDNAVRYAADMVAAGHSLGVDVVNGRDTADYAAAIASRCVMNGRSVLYVPCIADQKRRFRQAISANELSGQVLDVSDERCNDSIDHQLIAAVGFQPGVASSRFDQIADELVGVRSRLTRYLGDLHCTDKQWGVSAYQTIQNLAEIATLPAHPATRVRLRKETAREIGGHLDEWAAKLRRAGELGEFTLGPEDTAWFKASITSEDEAVTVYQRVVDLLRKLLPLTREQVSSTVQTCGFPIPNTEQEWGRQVQVLKNLRRVLDVFQPEIFERDIDAMIESSKSKAERKAEGTTIGFWERRRHIKEAKSLLRVGAQVENLHDALQVVAKQAAQWRMFVPHGGWPVLPNKLDDIIATQEELARDLTALDAVLSTTVQGGDLESQDFVAVEERLKALFDDHLALDTLPERCRLEHEFQTAGLTELVEDLHTRRVPVESVDAELQLAWWTTVFENIVRASAIISNQDGSALQSAADRFAQVDTEHVRSVGPMVAQESMRRLCEMLFSRTQESNQLHTVLAGKTRIPLSRIRRDHPEILAAAKPIIVATPATLAALTDPTTLADVAIIDAAAHIPAIQLLTIVCRAKQVAVLAHRSTVTSPSVKALMELLPSVKVRSHPVRRAPRLAAFLESQGYGEVRYDVTTEPSQGRVAFHKVEANGTPVMATGLVESSQQEIDEVVRIITERAASFNVVPVGYTLTVVTLTDAFRSRLGAELKSLASKNKTMGQFLRHVRIVALPEIAGAQSTDVILSLCYAKTVHGRLLQQFGVLEGEGGRAMLLDALALCDRHLDIVSAFDESDLDDERLHQPGPQLLHAMLRWVEQLDDHVVRPVTITRSNNVLFNDLAERVRSRGLNAAVDYGFDRGLHIPMVVGLPDKPFALAVLTDDAQFMSVQSTRERHRGLMQDLASLGWSVMSVWSVGAFVNPDKEVDAIVSRIGEIYGDVR
;
A
#
# COMPACT_ATOMS: atom_id res chain seq x y z
N MET A 1 6.80 38.87 -56.19
CA MET A 1 7.84 39.27 -55.21
C MET A 1 7.31 40.51 -54.51
N SER A 2 7.09 40.58 -53.20
CA SER A 2 7.43 39.73 -52.06
C SER A 2 6.64 40.27 -50.85
N GLU A 3 6.46 39.41 -49.82
CA GLU A 3 5.95 39.73 -48.46
C GLU A 3 4.43 39.71 -48.21
N SER A 4 3.80 38.53 -48.33
CA SER A 4 2.61 38.19 -47.51
C SER A 4 2.38 36.67 -47.34
N MET A 5 3.43 35.85 -47.37
CA MET A 5 3.32 34.46 -46.87
C MET A 5 3.47 34.50 -45.35
N GLN A 6 2.35 34.61 -44.64
CA GLN A 6 2.26 34.23 -43.24
C GLN A 6 2.82 32.81 -43.12
N GLN A 7 3.98 32.66 -42.46
CA GLN A 7 4.54 31.35 -42.14
C GLN A 7 3.48 30.54 -41.37
N ALA A 8 3.09 29.39 -41.91
CA ALA A 8 2.21 28.47 -41.20
C ALA A 8 2.82 28.16 -39.82
N PRO A 9 2.02 28.05 -38.75
CA PRO A 9 2.53 27.72 -37.43
C PRO A 9 3.31 26.40 -37.49
N GLN A 10 4.48 26.35 -36.84
CA GLN A 10 5.42 25.21 -36.87
C GLN A 10 4.76 23.86 -36.55
N SER A 11 3.68 23.86 -35.74
CA SER A 11 2.90 22.68 -35.38
C SER A 11 2.06 22.12 -36.53
N LEU A 12 1.50 22.97 -37.39
CA LEU A 12 0.70 22.55 -38.54
C LEU A 12 1.59 21.95 -39.64
N GLU A 13 2.79 22.51 -39.82
CA GLU A 13 3.81 21.93 -40.69
C GLU A 13 4.27 20.55 -40.20
N ARG A 14 4.35 20.35 -38.87
CA ARG A 14 4.63 19.04 -38.27
C ARG A 14 3.53 18.01 -38.59
N MET A 15 2.25 18.41 -38.59
CA MET A 15 1.15 17.52 -38.97
C MET A 15 1.21 17.13 -40.45
N ARG A 16 1.58 18.06 -41.35
CA ARG A 16 1.81 17.76 -42.77
C ARG A 16 2.96 16.78 -42.96
N GLN A 17 4.04 16.93 -42.19
CA GLN A 17 5.14 15.95 -42.19
C GLN A 17 4.67 14.57 -41.74
N TRP A 18 3.84 14.49 -40.69
CA TRP A 18 3.25 13.20 -40.26
C TRP A 18 2.40 12.56 -41.35
N HIS A 19 1.61 13.37 -42.07
CA HIS A 19 0.79 12.90 -43.19
C HIS A 19 1.66 12.32 -44.32
N GLU A 20 2.68 13.06 -44.76
CA GLU A 20 3.59 12.60 -45.82
C GLU A 20 4.44 11.39 -45.41
N GLN A 21 4.91 11.33 -44.16
CA GLN A 21 5.62 10.16 -43.63
C GLN A 21 4.72 8.92 -43.64
N TYR A 22 3.46 9.05 -43.24
CA TYR A 22 2.50 7.95 -43.27
C TYR A 22 2.20 7.52 -44.71
N ARG A 23 2.03 8.47 -45.64
CA ARG A 23 1.83 8.21 -47.07
C ARG A 23 3.01 7.47 -47.69
N ALA A 24 4.24 7.89 -47.41
CA ALA A 24 5.46 7.27 -47.95
C ALA A 24 5.65 5.82 -47.47
N GLY A 25 5.13 5.47 -46.30
CA GLY A 25 5.20 4.11 -45.74
C GLY A 25 4.07 3.18 -46.19
N LEU A 26 3.05 3.66 -46.91
CA LEU A 26 1.93 2.85 -47.37
C LEU A 26 2.20 2.23 -48.75
N VAL A 27 1.87 0.95 -48.88
CA VAL A 27 1.73 0.32 -50.20
C VAL A 27 0.48 0.90 -50.88
N PRO A 28 0.53 1.21 -52.20
CA PRO A 28 -0.64 1.70 -52.92
C PRO A 28 -1.85 0.80 -52.69
N SER A 29 -3.00 1.42 -52.44
CA SER A 29 -4.24 0.67 -52.22
C SER A 29 -4.57 -0.18 -53.46
N PRO A 30 -5.24 -1.35 -53.32
CA PRO A 30 -5.82 -2.04 -54.47
C PRO A 30 -6.80 -1.18 -55.29
N LEU A 31 -7.27 -0.06 -54.72
CA LEU A 31 -8.03 0.98 -55.40
C LEU A 31 -7.18 1.94 -56.22
N GLU A 32 -5.90 2.09 -55.88
CA GLU A 32 -4.93 2.94 -56.60
C GLU A 32 -4.17 2.15 -57.66
N ASP A 33 -3.89 0.88 -57.39
CA ASP A 33 -3.30 -0.06 -58.33
C ASP A 33 -3.91 -1.45 -58.10
N ILE A 34 -4.69 -1.93 -59.07
CA ILE A 34 -5.39 -3.22 -58.95
C ILE A 34 -4.42 -4.41 -58.82
N ASN A 35 -3.16 -4.25 -59.24
CA ASN A 35 -2.15 -5.29 -59.14
C ASN A 35 -1.72 -5.57 -57.69
N GLN A 36 -2.00 -4.64 -56.77
CA GLN A 36 -1.75 -4.81 -55.33
C GLN A 36 -2.80 -5.69 -54.64
N LEU A 37 -3.84 -6.14 -55.35
CA LEU A 37 -4.86 -7.02 -54.79
C LEU A 37 -4.32 -8.45 -54.60
N GLY A 38 -4.02 -8.82 -53.37
CA GLY A 38 -3.41 -10.10 -53.00
C GLY A 38 -4.26 -11.33 -53.37
N ALA A 39 -5.43 -11.50 -52.76
CA ALA A 39 -6.38 -12.54 -53.10
C ALA A 39 -7.56 -11.97 -53.91
N LYS A 40 -7.86 -12.64 -55.02
CA LYS A 40 -8.96 -12.26 -55.91
C LYS A 40 -9.69 -13.46 -56.49
N LEU A 41 -11.00 -13.31 -56.66
CA LEU A 41 -11.82 -14.20 -57.47
C LEU A 41 -12.24 -13.46 -58.74
N ASP A 42 -11.68 -13.91 -59.86
CA ASP A 42 -11.98 -13.38 -61.19
C ASP A 42 -13.27 -14.02 -61.73
N LEU A 43 -14.27 -13.19 -61.99
CA LEU A 43 -15.58 -13.54 -62.55
C LEU A 43 -15.74 -13.06 -64.00
N THR A 44 -14.68 -12.55 -64.64
CA THR A 44 -14.74 -11.98 -66.01
C THR A 44 -15.21 -13.00 -67.04
N HIS A 45 -14.86 -14.29 -66.84
CA HIS A 45 -15.25 -15.41 -67.70
C HIS A 45 -16.32 -16.32 -67.06
N ALA A 46 -17.03 -15.84 -66.03
CA ALA A 46 -18.12 -16.60 -65.42
C ALA A 46 -19.30 -16.79 -66.39
N HIS A 47 -20.14 -17.80 -66.13
CA HIS A 47 -21.26 -18.14 -67.01
C HIS A 47 -22.25 -16.96 -67.14
N PRO A 48 -22.65 -16.56 -68.37
CA PRO A 48 -23.45 -15.35 -68.59
C PRO A 48 -24.77 -15.29 -67.81
N SER A 49 -25.43 -16.44 -67.63
CA SER A 49 -26.67 -16.50 -66.84
C SER A 49 -26.47 -16.17 -65.36
N GLY A 50 -25.34 -16.60 -64.77
CA GLY A 50 -25.01 -16.33 -63.37
C GLY A 50 -24.66 -14.86 -63.16
N ILE A 51 -23.91 -14.26 -64.09
CA ILE A 51 -23.62 -12.82 -64.08
C ILE A 51 -24.91 -12.00 -64.25
N ALA A 52 -25.77 -12.35 -65.21
CA ALA A 52 -27.05 -11.66 -65.39
C ALA A 52 -27.93 -11.73 -64.12
N GLN A 53 -27.95 -12.87 -63.45
CA GLN A 53 -28.67 -13.02 -62.17
C GLN A 53 -28.04 -12.18 -61.05
N LEU A 54 -26.72 -12.08 -60.98
CA LEU A 54 -26.03 -11.25 -59.98
C LEU A 54 -26.39 -9.77 -60.14
N PHE A 55 -26.35 -9.23 -61.37
CA PHE A 55 -26.66 -7.82 -61.64
C PHE A 55 -28.15 -7.48 -61.63
N ALA A 56 -29.03 -8.37 -62.09
CA ALA A 56 -30.48 -8.13 -62.09
C ALA A 56 -31.16 -8.50 -60.77
N GLY A 57 -30.73 -9.59 -60.13
CA GLY A 57 -31.33 -10.14 -58.91
C GLY A 57 -30.56 -9.84 -57.63
N GLY A 58 -29.39 -9.19 -57.71
CA GLY A 58 -28.57 -8.80 -56.57
C GLY A 58 -27.88 -9.96 -55.83
N ARG A 59 -28.00 -11.20 -56.32
CA ARG A 59 -27.35 -12.39 -55.76
C ARG A 59 -27.14 -13.50 -56.79
N ALA A 60 -26.07 -14.27 -56.65
CA ALA A 60 -25.81 -15.47 -57.44
C ALA A 60 -25.02 -16.50 -56.63
N SER A 61 -25.33 -17.79 -56.82
CA SER A 61 -24.57 -18.89 -56.23
C SER A 61 -23.34 -19.24 -57.08
N LEU A 62 -22.29 -19.77 -56.45
CA LEU A 62 -21.01 -20.00 -57.11
C LEU A 62 -21.08 -21.05 -58.22
N ASP A 63 -21.96 -22.05 -58.09
CA ASP A 63 -22.25 -23.09 -59.07
C ASP A 63 -22.95 -22.55 -60.34
N LEU A 64 -23.76 -21.50 -60.21
CA LEU A 64 -24.36 -20.80 -61.35
C LEU A 64 -23.36 -19.93 -62.11
N LEU A 65 -22.32 -19.44 -61.42
CA LEU A 65 -21.21 -18.70 -62.01
C LEU A 65 -20.18 -19.62 -62.66
N PHE A 66 -19.92 -20.80 -62.08
CA PHE A 66 -18.96 -21.80 -62.58
C PHE A 66 -19.60 -23.19 -62.68
N ARG A 67 -20.07 -23.55 -63.88
CA ARG A 67 -20.78 -24.82 -64.12
C ARG A 67 -19.89 -26.05 -64.23
N ASP A 68 -18.61 -25.87 -64.55
CA ASP A 68 -17.65 -26.97 -64.61
C ASP A 68 -17.13 -27.31 -63.21
N ASN A 69 -17.14 -28.60 -62.84
CA ASN A 69 -16.74 -29.05 -61.50
C ASN A 69 -15.27 -28.73 -61.15
N GLY A 70 -14.36 -28.73 -62.13
CA GLY A 70 -12.96 -28.36 -61.92
C GLY A 70 -12.81 -26.86 -61.65
N MET A 71 -13.48 -26.04 -62.47
CA MET A 71 -13.53 -24.58 -62.30
C MET A 71 -14.22 -24.16 -61.01
N LEU A 72 -15.31 -24.84 -60.61
CA LEU A 72 -16.02 -24.59 -59.36
C LEU A 72 -15.14 -24.87 -58.13
N ARG A 73 -14.39 -25.98 -58.12
CA ARG A 73 -13.41 -26.26 -57.05
C ARG A 73 -12.28 -25.24 -57.00
N ALA A 74 -11.80 -24.78 -58.16
CA ALA A 74 -10.79 -23.73 -58.22
C ALA A 74 -11.34 -22.38 -57.72
N ALA A 75 -12.57 -22.03 -58.09
CA ALA A 75 -13.27 -20.84 -57.63
C ALA A 75 -13.51 -20.87 -56.11
N ASN A 76 -13.95 -21.99 -55.55
CA ASN A 76 -14.10 -22.17 -54.10
C ASN A 76 -12.78 -21.92 -53.35
N ARG A 77 -11.67 -22.50 -53.80
CA ARG A 77 -10.35 -22.27 -53.18
C ARG A 77 -9.88 -20.82 -53.28
N ARG A 78 -10.16 -20.14 -54.39
CA ARG A 78 -9.86 -18.70 -54.54
C ARG A 78 -10.76 -17.84 -53.64
N LEU A 79 -12.04 -18.18 -53.53
CA LEU A 79 -12.98 -17.53 -52.64
C LEU A 79 -12.59 -17.70 -51.18
N GLU A 80 -12.19 -18.91 -50.76
CA GLU A 80 -11.65 -19.16 -49.41
C GLU A 80 -10.44 -18.27 -49.11
N ARG A 81 -9.50 -18.11 -50.06
CA ARG A 81 -8.37 -17.18 -49.88
C ARG A 81 -8.83 -15.72 -49.74
N VAL A 82 -9.83 -15.29 -50.51
CA VAL A 82 -10.41 -13.93 -50.40
C VAL A 82 -11.07 -13.75 -49.02
N LEU A 83 -11.77 -14.77 -48.52
CA LEU A 83 -12.40 -14.75 -47.19
C LEU A 83 -11.35 -14.78 -46.07
N ASP A 84 -10.27 -15.54 -46.24
CA ASP A 84 -9.13 -15.57 -45.32
C ASP A 84 -8.42 -14.20 -45.28
N GLU A 85 -8.23 -13.54 -46.43
CA GLU A 85 -7.68 -12.19 -46.49
C GLU A 85 -8.62 -11.17 -45.84
N LYS A 86 -9.94 -11.25 -46.12
CA LYS A 86 -10.94 -10.44 -45.43
C LYS A 86 -10.84 -10.62 -43.92
N ALA A 87 -10.79 -11.86 -43.45
CA ALA A 87 -10.68 -12.18 -42.03
C ALA A 87 -9.36 -11.69 -41.43
N ALA A 88 -8.25 -11.77 -42.16
CA ALA A 88 -6.96 -11.22 -41.74
C ALA A 88 -7.01 -9.69 -41.61
N LYS A 89 -7.51 -8.98 -42.63
CA LYS A 89 -7.70 -7.53 -42.58
C LYS A 89 -8.63 -7.15 -41.44
N LEU A 90 -9.77 -7.83 -41.28
CA LEU A 90 -10.71 -7.59 -40.18
C LEU A 90 -10.07 -7.77 -38.80
N ARG A 91 -9.18 -8.77 -38.63
CA ARG A 91 -8.44 -8.97 -37.37
C ARG A 91 -7.46 -7.83 -37.06
N VAL A 92 -6.85 -7.25 -38.09
CA VAL A 92 -5.83 -6.19 -37.94
C VAL A 92 -6.48 -4.81 -37.80
N SER A 93 -7.36 -4.43 -38.73
CA SER A 93 -7.93 -3.09 -38.80
C SER A 93 -9.27 -2.97 -38.06
N GLY A 94 -9.95 -4.08 -37.76
CA GLY A 94 -11.32 -4.09 -37.25
C GLY A 94 -12.39 -3.91 -38.32
N VAL A 95 -12.03 -3.59 -39.57
CA VAL A 95 -12.95 -3.45 -40.71
C VAL A 95 -12.36 -4.05 -41.97
N ALA A 96 -13.14 -4.89 -42.65
CA ALA A 96 -12.83 -5.39 -43.98
C ALA A 96 -14.12 -5.56 -44.78
N GLU A 97 -14.17 -4.91 -45.94
CA GLU A 97 -15.30 -4.98 -46.86
C GLU A 97 -14.88 -5.69 -48.14
N LEU A 98 -15.74 -6.59 -48.60
CA LEU A 98 -15.59 -7.19 -49.92
C LEU A 98 -16.33 -6.31 -50.93
N SER A 99 -15.64 -6.03 -52.02
CA SER A 99 -16.25 -5.35 -53.16
C SER A 99 -16.03 -6.16 -54.41
N LEU A 100 -17.00 -6.09 -55.31
CA LEU A 100 -16.90 -6.54 -56.67
C LEU A 100 -16.56 -5.34 -57.54
N THR A 101 -15.37 -5.33 -58.11
CA THR A 101 -14.97 -4.33 -59.08
C THR A 101 -15.49 -4.69 -60.46
N VAL A 102 -16.06 -3.72 -61.16
CA VAL A 102 -16.44 -3.84 -62.57
C VAL A 102 -15.75 -2.74 -63.36
N GLY A 103 -14.90 -3.14 -64.29
CA GLY A 103 -14.11 -2.21 -65.09
C GLY A 103 -12.77 -1.86 -64.43
N VAL A 104 -11.69 -1.93 -65.20
CA VAL A 104 -10.36 -1.47 -64.82
C VAL A 104 -9.91 -0.46 -65.86
N ALA A 105 -9.65 0.76 -65.42
CA ALA A 105 -9.11 1.82 -66.25
C ALA A 105 -7.59 1.68 -66.33
N THR A 106 -7.03 1.78 -67.54
CA THR A 106 -5.60 1.68 -67.81
C THR A 106 -5.13 2.85 -68.68
N TRP A 107 -3.97 3.43 -68.31
CA TRP A 107 -3.21 4.44 -69.05
C TRP A 107 -1.71 4.29 -68.71
N ASP A 108 -0.82 5.01 -69.40
CA ASP A 108 0.65 4.84 -69.41
C ASP A 108 1.28 4.68 -68.01
N ASP A 109 0.71 5.32 -66.97
CA ASP A 109 1.21 5.30 -65.59
C ASP A 109 0.18 4.77 -64.54
N GLY A 110 -0.90 4.09 -64.93
CA GLY A 110 -1.90 3.64 -63.94
C GLY A 110 -2.89 2.55 -64.38
N ALA A 111 -3.29 1.71 -63.41
CA ALA A 111 -4.29 0.65 -63.58
C ALA A 111 -5.24 0.60 -62.37
N MET A 112 -6.41 1.24 -62.50
CA MET A 112 -7.34 1.47 -61.38
C MET A 112 -8.70 0.80 -61.58
N PRO A 113 -9.30 0.20 -60.53
CA PRO A 113 -10.73 -0.12 -60.50
C PRO A 113 -11.61 1.09 -60.80
N VAL A 114 -12.70 0.92 -61.56
CA VAL A 114 -13.63 2.02 -61.89
C VAL A 114 -14.89 1.98 -61.01
N LEU A 115 -15.67 0.90 -61.08
CA LEU A 115 -16.91 0.75 -60.32
C LEU A 115 -16.73 -0.26 -59.20
N LEU A 116 -17.19 0.09 -57.99
CA LEU A 116 -17.17 -0.76 -56.82
C LEU A 116 -18.60 -1.13 -56.42
N TYR A 117 -18.88 -2.43 -56.34
CA TYR A 117 -20.14 -2.97 -55.84
C TYR A 117 -19.89 -3.65 -54.48
N PRO A 118 -20.37 -3.09 -53.37
CA PRO A 118 -20.31 -3.74 -52.06
C PRO A 118 -20.95 -5.12 -52.10
N VAL A 119 -20.24 -6.16 -51.66
CA VAL A 119 -20.76 -7.53 -51.61
C VAL A 119 -20.60 -8.20 -50.24
N SER A 120 -21.52 -9.11 -49.95
CA SER A 120 -21.38 -10.13 -48.92
C SER A 120 -21.31 -11.52 -49.56
N VAL A 121 -20.61 -12.42 -48.88
CA VAL A 121 -20.51 -13.82 -49.27
C VAL A 121 -21.02 -14.66 -48.12
N GLN A 122 -22.05 -15.46 -48.37
CA GLN A 122 -22.56 -16.45 -47.42
C GLN A 122 -21.86 -17.78 -47.70
N SER A 123 -21.20 -18.34 -46.68
CA SER A 123 -20.42 -19.58 -46.78
C SER A 123 -21.32 -20.80 -46.75
N ALA A 124 -20.85 -21.90 -47.36
CA ALA A 124 -21.57 -23.17 -47.41
C ALA A 124 -21.81 -23.81 -46.01
N GLN A 125 -21.12 -23.34 -44.97
CA GLN A 125 -21.28 -23.86 -43.60
C GLN A 125 -22.57 -23.39 -42.90
N ASP A 126 -23.21 -22.32 -43.39
CA ASP A 126 -24.33 -21.69 -42.69
C ASP A 126 -25.73 -22.20 -43.15
N GLU A 127 -25.90 -22.66 -44.40
CA GLU A 127 -27.22 -23.15 -44.89
C GLU A 127 -27.24 -23.96 -46.22
N GLY A 128 -26.14 -24.56 -46.70
CA GLY A 128 -26.17 -25.46 -47.88
C GLY A 128 -24.84 -25.61 -48.63
N ASP A 129 -24.72 -26.62 -49.51
CA ASP A 129 -23.47 -27.08 -50.17
C ASP A 129 -22.71 -26.04 -51.03
N VAL A 130 -23.23 -24.82 -51.28
CA VAL A 130 -22.63 -23.85 -52.24
C VAL A 130 -22.67 -22.41 -51.73
N ALA A 131 -21.55 -21.69 -51.85
CA ALA A 131 -21.42 -20.28 -51.46
C ALA A 131 -22.26 -19.34 -52.34
N VAL A 132 -22.80 -18.28 -51.75
CA VAL A 132 -23.65 -17.28 -52.44
C VAL A 132 -23.06 -15.87 -52.30
N ILE A 133 -22.91 -15.17 -53.42
CA ILE A 133 -22.48 -13.76 -53.48
C ILE A 133 -23.72 -12.87 -53.57
N ARG A 134 -23.79 -11.80 -52.77
CA ARG A 134 -24.93 -10.86 -52.72
C ARG A 134 -24.44 -9.41 -52.66
N PHE A 135 -25.06 -8.50 -53.42
CA PHE A 135 -24.85 -7.06 -53.27
C PHE A 135 -25.48 -6.53 -51.97
N VAL A 136 -24.72 -5.76 -51.21
CA VAL A 136 -25.17 -5.19 -49.91
C VAL A 136 -25.33 -3.67 -49.95
N GLY A 137 -24.99 -3.02 -51.06
CA GLY A 137 -25.10 -1.58 -51.24
C GLY A 137 -25.24 -1.20 -52.71
N HIS A 138 -25.32 0.11 -52.95
CA HIS A 138 -25.34 0.67 -54.30
C HIS A 138 -23.94 0.68 -54.90
N VAL A 139 -23.87 0.60 -56.24
CA VAL A 139 -22.62 0.85 -56.99
C VAL A 139 -22.10 2.25 -56.70
N ARG A 140 -20.78 2.39 -56.59
CA ARG A 140 -20.08 3.66 -56.45
C ARG A 140 -18.90 3.72 -57.40
N LEU A 141 -18.44 4.92 -57.71
CA LEU A 141 -17.13 5.09 -58.33
C LEU A 141 -16.05 4.81 -57.29
N ASN A 142 -14.93 4.27 -57.75
CA ASN A 142 -13.75 4.15 -56.92
C ASN A 142 -13.28 5.55 -56.50
N PRO A 143 -13.27 5.89 -55.20
CA PRO A 143 -12.89 7.22 -54.73
C PRO A 143 -11.46 7.61 -55.12
N ALA A 144 -10.52 6.66 -55.07
CA ALA A 144 -9.14 6.93 -55.47
C ALA A 144 -9.04 7.31 -56.95
N PHE A 145 -9.77 6.60 -57.81
CA PHE A 145 -9.87 6.91 -59.24
C PHE A 145 -10.47 8.30 -59.47
N VAL A 146 -11.51 8.68 -58.74
CA VAL A 146 -12.09 10.03 -58.82
C VAL A 146 -11.08 11.10 -58.39
N THR A 147 -10.29 10.86 -57.34
CA THR A 147 -9.25 11.80 -56.88
C THR A 147 -8.19 12.02 -57.95
N VAL A 148 -7.63 10.96 -58.53
CA VAL A 148 -6.63 11.05 -59.62
C VAL A 148 -7.21 11.81 -60.83
N MET A 149 -8.45 11.52 -61.20
CA MET A 149 -9.13 12.22 -62.28
C MET A 149 -9.30 13.72 -61.98
N ARG A 150 -9.71 14.06 -60.74
CA ARG A 150 -9.89 15.45 -60.30
C ARG A 150 -8.57 16.23 -60.26
N GLU A 151 -7.48 15.61 -59.79
CA GLU A 151 -6.13 16.20 -59.81
C GLU A 151 -5.69 16.60 -61.22
N GLN A 152 -6.17 15.88 -62.23
CA GLN A 152 -5.93 16.15 -63.65
C GLN A 152 -7.08 16.93 -64.32
N HIS A 153 -7.93 17.59 -63.53
CA HIS A 153 -9.07 18.41 -63.98
C HIS A 153 -10.18 17.66 -64.75
N VAL A 154 -10.31 16.35 -64.54
CA VAL A 154 -11.42 15.54 -65.04
C VAL A 154 -12.47 15.36 -63.93
N GLU A 155 -13.58 16.09 -64.03
CA GLU A 155 -14.69 16.00 -63.07
C GLU A 155 -15.61 14.80 -63.37
N LEU A 156 -15.76 13.93 -62.38
CA LEU A 156 -16.62 12.74 -62.41
C LEU A 156 -17.66 12.85 -61.29
N ASP A 157 -18.92 13.11 -61.66
CA ASP A 157 -20.05 13.17 -60.72
C ASP A 157 -20.86 11.86 -60.80
N GLU A 158 -20.91 11.14 -59.68
CA GLU A 158 -21.70 9.91 -59.53
C GLU A 158 -23.20 10.13 -59.82
N ARG A 159 -23.78 11.26 -59.41
CA ARG A 159 -25.21 11.55 -59.62
C ARG A 159 -25.51 11.73 -61.10
N GLU A 160 -24.59 12.32 -61.85
CA GLU A 160 -24.73 12.53 -63.29
C GLU A 160 -24.52 11.20 -64.05
N LEU A 161 -23.46 10.46 -63.70
CA LEU A 161 -23.10 9.20 -64.34
C LEU A 161 -24.11 8.09 -64.06
N PHE A 162 -24.71 8.04 -62.87
CA PHE A 162 -25.70 7.02 -62.51
C PHE A 162 -27.15 7.48 -62.68
N ASN A 163 -27.41 8.65 -63.28
CA ASN A 163 -28.76 9.12 -63.54
C ASN A 163 -29.46 8.24 -64.59
N GLY A 164 -30.47 7.49 -64.17
CA GLY A 164 -31.27 6.61 -65.04
C GLY A 164 -31.93 7.33 -66.23
N ALA A 165 -32.18 8.64 -66.14
CA ALA A 165 -32.72 9.44 -67.24
C ALA A 165 -31.78 9.56 -68.46
N ASN A 166 -30.48 9.30 -68.28
CA ASN A 166 -29.47 9.37 -69.33
C ASN A 166 -29.36 8.07 -70.15
N TYR A 167 -30.17 7.04 -69.86
CA TYR A 167 -30.05 5.70 -70.45
C TYR A 167 -31.41 5.17 -70.96
N GLU A 168 -31.42 4.52 -72.14
CA GLU A 168 -32.65 3.99 -72.77
C GLU A 168 -33.38 2.95 -71.91
N SER A 169 -32.68 2.24 -71.02
CA SER A 169 -33.23 1.23 -70.12
C SER A 169 -33.70 1.79 -68.77
N GLY A 170 -33.46 3.07 -68.47
CA GLY A 170 -33.78 3.69 -67.17
C GLY A 170 -32.83 3.32 -66.02
N THR A 171 -31.85 2.44 -66.25
CA THR A 171 -30.78 2.08 -65.29
C THR A 171 -29.41 2.20 -65.97
N PRO A 172 -28.38 2.74 -65.30
CA PRO A 172 -27.05 2.88 -65.89
C PRO A 172 -26.46 1.52 -66.29
N GLU A 173 -26.34 1.27 -67.59
CA GLU A 173 -25.58 0.13 -68.11
C GLU A 173 -24.08 0.40 -67.99
N THR A 174 -23.31 -0.57 -67.46
CA THR A 174 -21.86 -0.41 -67.23
C THR A 174 -21.10 0.02 -68.47
N SER A 175 -21.48 -0.47 -69.66
CA SER A 175 -20.83 -0.12 -70.93
C SER A 175 -21.02 1.36 -71.28
N ALA A 176 -22.19 1.92 -70.99
CA ALA A 176 -22.51 3.32 -71.27
C ALA A 176 -21.82 4.26 -70.26
N VAL A 177 -21.74 3.85 -68.99
CA VAL A 177 -20.96 4.54 -67.95
C VAL A 177 -19.47 4.59 -68.34
N PHE A 178 -18.89 3.47 -68.77
CA PHE A 178 -17.48 3.42 -69.21
C PHE A 178 -17.24 4.32 -70.41
N ALA A 179 -18.08 4.29 -71.43
CA ALA A 179 -17.95 5.18 -72.59
C ALA A 179 -18.01 6.67 -72.20
N ALA A 180 -18.87 7.03 -71.23
CA ALA A 180 -18.95 8.39 -70.72
C ALA A 180 -17.67 8.84 -69.98
N ILE A 181 -17.10 7.95 -69.17
CA ILE A 181 -15.83 8.21 -68.45
C ILE A 181 -14.67 8.30 -69.44
N THR A 182 -14.52 7.32 -70.35
CA THR A 182 -13.48 7.30 -71.39
C THR A 182 -13.49 8.58 -72.21
N LYS A 183 -14.66 9.04 -72.68
CA LYS A 183 -14.78 10.30 -73.45
C LYS A 183 -14.32 11.55 -72.67
N ARG A 184 -14.44 11.55 -71.34
CA ARG A 184 -13.94 12.65 -70.48
C ARG A 184 -12.44 12.55 -70.26
N ALA A 185 -11.95 11.35 -69.97
CA ALA A 185 -10.55 11.07 -69.65
C ALA A 185 -9.61 11.11 -70.86
N GLU A 186 -10.05 10.69 -72.06
CA GLU A 186 -9.28 10.73 -73.32
C GLU A 186 -8.75 12.13 -73.68
N LYS A 187 -9.39 13.19 -73.15
CA LYS A 187 -8.93 14.58 -73.36
C LYS A 187 -7.60 14.89 -72.66
N VAL A 188 -7.27 14.13 -71.63
CA VAL A 188 -6.10 14.33 -70.77
C VAL A 188 -5.12 13.15 -70.91
N PHE A 189 -5.64 11.94 -71.05
CA PHE A 189 -4.89 10.69 -71.16
C PHE A 189 -5.12 10.08 -72.56
N PRO A 190 -4.20 10.23 -73.52
CA PRO A 190 -4.42 9.83 -74.92
C PRO A 190 -4.64 8.33 -75.15
N ASP A 191 -4.18 7.49 -74.23
CA ASP A 191 -4.18 6.02 -74.25
C ASP A 191 -5.18 5.40 -73.25
N PHE A 192 -6.05 6.24 -72.67
CA PHE A 192 -6.99 5.81 -71.64
C PHE A 192 -8.02 4.81 -72.16
N THR A 193 -8.09 3.65 -71.52
CA THR A 193 -9.03 2.58 -71.85
C THR A 193 -9.65 2.00 -70.59
N ILE A 194 -10.87 1.46 -70.69
CA ILE A 194 -11.52 0.74 -69.59
C ILE A 194 -11.80 -0.69 -70.05
N GLU A 195 -11.08 -1.65 -69.48
CA GLU A 195 -11.32 -3.08 -69.72
C GLU A 195 -12.41 -3.61 -68.80
N ARG A 196 -13.34 -4.41 -69.34
CA ARG A 196 -14.42 -5.01 -68.55
C ARG A 196 -13.94 -6.24 -67.77
N GLN A 197 -13.18 -6.02 -66.71
CA GLN A 197 -12.82 -7.06 -65.74
C GLN A 197 -13.83 -7.06 -64.58
N ILE A 198 -14.22 -8.25 -64.12
CA ILE A 198 -15.14 -8.44 -62.98
C ILE A 198 -14.40 -9.18 -61.89
N ILE A 199 -13.96 -8.48 -60.84
CA ILE A 199 -13.05 -9.02 -59.83
C ILE A 199 -13.65 -8.84 -58.45
N LEU A 200 -13.77 -9.94 -57.71
CA LEU A 200 -14.14 -9.94 -56.30
C LEU A 200 -12.88 -9.94 -55.42
N GLY A 201 -12.80 -9.02 -54.46
CA GLY A 201 -11.69 -8.95 -53.52
C GLY A 201 -11.95 -7.97 -52.36
N CYS A 202 -10.97 -7.85 -51.46
CA CYS A 202 -11.01 -6.89 -50.36
C CYS A 202 -10.23 -5.62 -50.75
N PHE A 203 -10.92 -4.68 -51.40
CA PHE A 203 -10.31 -3.47 -51.96
C PHE A 203 -10.08 -2.35 -50.95
N MET A 204 -10.83 -2.34 -49.84
CA MET A 204 -10.72 -1.25 -48.88
C MET A 204 -9.33 -1.22 -48.21
N SER A 205 -8.68 -0.06 -48.24
CA SER A 205 -7.45 0.24 -47.50
C SER A 205 -7.74 1.28 -46.42
N PRO A 206 -7.73 0.91 -45.13
CA PRO A 206 -7.92 1.85 -44.04
C PRO A 206 -6.89 2.99 -44.04
N GLY A 207 -5.66 2.73 -44.51
CA GLY A 207 -4.61 3.75 -44.60
C GLY A 207 -4.99 4.89 -45.53
N SER A 208 -5.55 4.60 -46.70
CA SER A 208 -6.01 5.63 -47.66
C SER A 208 -7.17 6.47 -47.09
N LEU A 209 -8.08 5.86 -46.32
CA LEU A 209 -9.17 6.58 -45.66
C LEU A 209 -8.65 7.51 -44.56
N ILE A 210 -7.71 7.04 -43.74
CA ILE A 210 -7.04 7.83 -42.71
C ILE A 210 -6.29 9.01 -43.35
N LEU A 211 -5.59 8.78 -44.47
CA LEU A 211 -4.91 9.85 -45.21
C LEU A 211 -5.91 10.91 -45.68
N ALA A 212 -6.95 10.53 -46.43
CA ALA A 212 -7.94 11.46 -46.95
C ALA A 212 -8.62 12.27 -45.84
N GLU A 213 -8.99 11.62 -44.73
CA GLU A 213 -9.59 12.28 -43.58
C GLU A 213 -8.61 13.22 -42.88
N SER A 214 -7.37 12.79 -42.66
CA SER A 214 -6.37 13.62 -42.01
C SER A 214 -5.99 14.86 -42.82
N GLN A 215 -5.97 14.75 -44.15
CA GLN A 215 -5.76 15.88 -45.03
C GLN A 215 -6.88 16.91 -44.85
N HIS A 216 -8.14 16.46 -44.83
CA HIS A 216 -9.29 17.33 -44.56
C HIS A 216 -9.20 18.03 -43.20
N ILE A 217 -8.76 17.32 -42.15
CA ILE A 217 -8.54 17.91 -40.82
C ILE A 217 -7.43 18.97 -40.86
N ILE A 218 -6.30 18.67 -41.51
CA ILE A 218 -5.17 19.61 -41.64
C ILE A 218 -5.58 20.87 -42.42
N ASP A 219 -6.34 20.71 -43.51
CA ASP A 219 -6.83 21.83 -44.30
C ASP A 219 -7.78 22.71 -43.50
N THR A 220 -8.70 22.09 -42.73
CA THR A 220 -9.61 22.83 -41.84
C THR A 220 -8.84 23.61 -40.76
N LEU A 221 -7.81 23.00 -40.16
CA LEU A 221 -6.93 23.67 -39.17
C LEU A 221 -6.11 24.81 -39.80
N ALA A 222 -5.81 24.73 -41.10
CA ALA A 222 -5.12 25.79 -41.82
C ALA A 222 -6.03 27.00 -42.09
N GLU A 223 -7.34 26.79 -42.17
CA GLU A 223 -8.36 27.84 -42.32
C GLU A 223 -8.67 28.57 -41.00
N GLY A 224 -8.47 27.93 -39.85
CA GLY A 224 -8.65 28.53 -38.53
C GLY A 224 -8.89 27.52 -37.41
N ALA A 225 -9.33 28.02 -36.24
CA ALA A 225 -9.69 27.16 -35.11
C ALA A 225 -10.93 26.31 -35.45
N THR A 226 -10.86 25.02 -35.18
CA THR A 226 -11.92 24.05 -35.47
C THR A 226 -13.03 24.05 -34.42
N GLY A 227 -12.78 24.66 -33.25
CA GLY A 227 -13.67 24.58 -32.10
C GLY A 227 -13.47 23.31 -31.27
N ASN A 228 -12.50 22.46 -31.64
CA ASN A 228 -12.06 21.32 -30.85
C ASN A 228 -10.78 21.71 -30.12
N THR A 229 -10.87 21.96 -28.81
CA THR A 229 -9.76 22.42 -27.97
C THR A 229 -8.53 21.53 -28.07
N VAL A 230 -8.70 20.21 -28.18
CA VAL A 230 -7.57 19.27 -28.25
C VAL A 230 -6.86 19.36 -29.61
N LEU A 231 -7.61 19.39 -30.72
CA LEU A 231 -7.03 19.56 -32.06
C LEU A 231 -6.38 20.94 -32.23
N ASP A 232 -7.06 21.99 -31.77
CA ASP A 232 -6.57 23.37 -31.88
C ASP A 232 -5.27 23.55 -31.06
N ALA A 233 -5.18 22.92 -29.87
CA ALA A 233 -3.96 22.91 -29.07
C ALA A 233 -2.80 22.16 -29.76
N LEU A 234 -3.08 20.99 -30.35
CA LEU A 234 -2.09 20.24 -31.14
C LEU A 234 -1.61 21.03 -32.36
N ALA A 235 -2.49 21.82 -32.99
CA ALA A 235 -2.16 22.72 -34.09
C ALA A 235 -1.42 23.99 -33.66
N GLY A 236 -1.20 24.19 -32.36
CA GLY A 236 -0.39 25.27 -31.79
C GLY A 236 -1.17 26.46 -31.24
N SER A 237 -2.48 26.35 -31.05
CA SER A 237 -3.27 27.39 -30.37
C SER A 237 -2.89 27.48 -28.88
N LYS A 238 -2.41 28.65 -28.45
CA LYS A 238 -1.99 28.89 -27.06
C LYS A 238 -3.17 28.89 -26.10
N GLU A 239 -4.28 29.52 -26.48
CA GLU A 239 -5.51 29.58 -25.67
C GLU A 239 -6.06 28.16 -25.42
N ALA A 240 -6.07 27.32 -26.47
CA ALA A 240 -6.51 25.94 -26.33
C ALA A 240 -5.54 25.11 -25.46
N ALA A 241 -4.23 25.32 -25.61
CA ALA A 241 -3.22 24.65 -24.78
C ALA A 241 -3.28 25.08 -23.30
N GLU A 242 -3.61 26.34 -23.01
CA GLU A 242 -3.85 26.83 -21.65
C GLU A 242 -5.15 26.24 -21.06
N ALA A 243 -6.23 26.17 -21.86
CA ALA A 243 -7.48 25.55 -21.44
C ALA A 243 -7.35 24.06 -21.08
N LEU A 244 -6.45 23.32 -21.73
CA LEU A 244 -6.15 21.92 -21.38
C LEU A 244 -5.33 21.79 -20.09
N LYS A 245 -4.61 22.84 -19.68
CA LYS A 245 -3.79 22.86 -18.46
C LYS A 245 -4.54 23.40 -17.25
N ASP A 246 -5.63 24.13 -17.45
CA ASP A 246 -6.33 24.83 -16.37
C ASP A 246 -6.86 23.83 -15.31
N SER A 247 -6.47 24.10 -14.07
CA SER A 247 -6.36 23.13 -12.98
C SER A 247 -7.38 23.37 -11.87
N SER A 248 -8.64 23.66 -12.25
CA SER A 248 -9.77 23.62 -11.30
C SER A 248 -10.05 22.20 -10.75
N ALA A 249 -9.24 21.21 -11.12
CA ALA A 249 -9.33 19.84 -10.69
C ALA A 249 -9.10 19.69 -9.16
N PRO A 250 -9.86 18.81 -8.50
CA PRO A 250 -9.64 18.49 -7.08
C PRO A 250 -8.24 17.89 -6.89
N ALA A 251 -7.65 18.04 -5.71
CA ALA A 251 -6.37 17.40 -5.41
C ALA A 251 -6.53 15.88 -5.25
N PHE A 252 -5.55 15.11 -5.72
CA PHE A 252 -5.51 13.66 -5.49
C PHE A 252 -5.48 13.34 -4.00
N SER A 253 -6.35 12.41 -3.57
CA SER A 253 -6.38 11.85 -2.22
C SER A 253 -5.99 10.37 -2.27
N PRO A 254 -5.00 9.93 -1.46
CA PRO A 254 -4.66 8.51 -1.36
C PRO A 254 -5.66 7.71 -0.50
N PHE A 255 -6.55 8.39 0.22
CA PHE A 255 -7.57 7.78 1.08
C PHE A 255 -8.75 7.28 0.25
N ASP A 256 -9.41 6.22 0.74
CA ASP A 256 -10.63 5.72 0.11
C ASP A 256 -11.75 6.76 0.17
N ALA A 257 -12.41 6.97 -0.96
CA ALA A 257 -13.59 7.81 -1.04
C ALA A 257 -14.80 7.15 -0.32
N ASP A 258 -15.85 7.94 -0.15
CA ASP A 258 -17.15 7.43 0.28
C ASP A 258 -17.67 6.38 -0.72
N PRO A 259 -17.93 5.13 -0.29
CA PRO A 259 -18.51 4.07 -1.13
C PRO A 259 -19.75 4.49 -1.92
N HIS A 260 -20.58 5.39 -1.41
CA HIS A 260 -21.79 5.86 -2.13
C HIS A 260 -21.45 6.65 -3.41
N ASN A 261 -20.22 7.15 -3.52
CA ASN A 261 -19.73 7.90 -4.68
C ASN A 261 -18.76 7.09 -5.55
N GLU A 262 -18.60 5.78 -5.32
CA GLU A 262 -17.78 4.89 -6.15
C GLU A 262 -18.60 4.38 -7.35
N PHE A 263 -18.31 4.89 -8.55
CA PHE A 263 -19.02 4.53 -9.80
C PHE A 263 -18.12 3.85 -10.83
N GLU A 264 -16.88 3.59 -10.44
CA GLU A 264 -15.84 2.97 -11.24
C GLU A 264 -15.99 1.44 -11.16
N VAL A 265 -16.27 0.81 -12.31
CA VAL A 265 -16.35 -0.65 -12.39
C VAL A 265 -14.96 -1.28 -12.38
N GLY A 266 -14.90 -2.54 -11.94
CA GLY A 266 -13.64 -3.24 -11.76
C GLY A 266 -12.93 -2.86 -10.46
N ASP A 267 -11.93 -3.66 -10.12
CA ASP A 267 -11.16 -3.50 -8.90
C ASP A 267 -9.93 -2.64 -9.18
N VAL A 268 -10.10 -1.32 -9.11
CA VAL A 268 -9.09 -0.33 -9.47
C VAL A 268 -8.67 0.52 -8.28
N ASP A 269 -7.42 0.98 -8.30
CA ASP A 269 -6.84 1.80 -7.24
C ASP A 269 -7.43 3.23 -7.18
N ASN A 270 -7.07 3.97 -6.11
CA ASN A 270 -7.54 5.34 -5.93
C ASN A 270 -7.00 6.33 -6.99
N ALA A 271 -5.88 6.02 -7.65
CA ALA A 271 -5.34 6.87 -8.72
C ALA A 271 -6.18 6.76 -10.00
N VAL A 272 -6.63 5.55 -10.36
CA VAL A 272 -7.56 5.31 -11.47
C VAL A 272 -8.90 5.95 -11.18
N ARG A 273 -9.42 5.84 -9.95
CA ARG A 273 -10.68 6.50 -9.54
C ARG A 273 -10.59 8.02 -9.65
N TYR A 274 -9.49 8.59 -9.20
CA TYR A 274 -9.22 10.01 -9.36
C TYR A 274 -9.15 10.43 -10.83
N ALA A 275 -8.48 9.64 -11.68
CA ALA A 275 -8.47 9.89 -13.12
C ALA A 275 -9.89 9.81 -13.72
N ALA A 276 -10.68 8.80 -13.35
CA ALA A 276 -12.07 8.64 -13.80
C ALA A 276 -12.94 9.85 -13.41
N ASP A 277 -12.81 10.33 -12.18
CA ASP A 277 -13.54 11.50 -11.70
C ASP A 277 -13.13 12.78 -12.44
N MET A 278 -11.83 12.98 -12.69
CA MET A 278 -11.33 14.11 -13.47
C MET A 278 -11.90 14.14 -14.91
N VAL A 279 -11.90 12.98 -15.59
CA VAL A 279 -12.46 12.87 -16.95
C VAL A 279 -13.98 13.12 -16.95
N ALA A 280 -14.68 12.59 -15.95
CA ALA A 280 -16.11 12.79 -15.82
C ALA A 280 -16.49 14.23 -15.42
N ALA A 281 -15.59 14.96 -14.76
CA ALA A 281 -15.72 16.38 -14.48
C ALA A 281 -15.48 17.27 -15.72
N GLY A 282 -14.82 16.75 -16.76
CA GLY A 282 -14.60 17.48 -18.02
C GLY A 282 -13.15 17.80 -18.36
N HIS A 283 -12.19 17.20 -17.64
CA HIS A 283 -10.76 17.44 -17.88
C HIS A 283 -10.20 16.39 -18.84
N SER A 284 -9.38 16.83 -19.80
CA SER A 284 -8.54 15.92 -20.58
C SER A 284 -7.29 15.59 -19.77
N LEU A 285 -6.83 14.33 -19.77
CA LEU A 285 -5.68 13.92 -18.97
C LEU A 285 -4.91 12.73 -19.57
N GLY A 286 -3.63 12.64 -19.23
CA GLY A 286 -2.80 11.47 -19.48
C GLY A 286 -2.77 10.57 -18.25
N VAL A 287 -3.12 9.30 -18.42
CA VAL A 287 -2.97 8.25 -17.39
C VAL A 287 -1.65 7.54 -17.68
N ASP A 288 -0.63 7.81 -16.86
CA ASP A 288 0.69 7.19 -16.98
C ASP A 288 0.68 5.83 -16.31
N VAL A 289 0.71 4.78 -17.14
CA VAL A 289 0.65 3.37 -16.74
C VAL A 289 2.01 2.71 -16.98
N VAL A 290 2.70 2.31 -15.92
CA VAL A 290 4.05 1.74 -15.99
C VAL A 290 4.09 0.42 -16.80
N ASN A 291 2.99 -0.33 -16.81
CA ASN A 291 2.80 -1.47 -17.69
C ASN A 291 1.41 -1.39 -18.33
N GLY A 292 1.30 -1.69 -19.63
CA GLY A 292 0.04 -1.71 -20.37
C GLY A 292 -0.89 -2.87 -19.99
N ARG A 293 -0.60 -3.57 -18.88
CA ARG A 293 -1.30 -4.80 -18.49
C ARG A 293 -2.75 -4.50 -18.20
N ASP A 294 -3.09 -3.48 -17.45
CA ASP A 294 -4.44 -3.34 -16.86
C ASP A 294 -5.26 -2.20 -17.50
N THR A 295 -4.81 -1.67 -18.64
CA THR A 295 -5.41 -0.49 -19.27
C THR A 295 -6.86 -0.70 -19.72
N ALA A 296 -7.25 -1.93 -20.09
CA ALA A 296 -8.63 -2.27 -20.39
C ALA A 296 -9.57 -2.09 -19.18
N ASP A 297 -9.12 -2.48 -17.99
CA ASP A 297 -9.88 -2.35 -16.75
C ASP A 297 -9.95 -0.89 -16.32
N TYR A 298 -8.86 -0.15 -16.47
CA TYR A 298 -8.82 1.30 -16.21
C TYR A 298 -9.74 2.07 -17.17
N ALA A 299 -9.76 1.70 -18.45
CA ALA A 299 -10.66 2.27 -19.43
C ALA A 299 -12.13 1.96 -19.10
N ALA A 300 -12.43 0.75 -18.62
CA ALA A 300 -13.79 0.39 -18.19
C ALA A 300 -14.24 1.22 -16.97
N ALA A 301 -13.36 1.41 -15.98
CA ALA A 301 -13.58 2.26 -14.81
C ALA A 301 -13.84 3.73 -15.20
N ILE A 302 -13.01 4.31 -16.05
CA ILE A 302 -13.19 5.68 -16.58
C ILE A 302 -14.51 5.77 -17.34
N ALA A 303 -14.83 4.78 -18.17
CA ALA A 303 -16.05 4.76 -18.96
C ALA A 303 -17.29 4.72 -18.07
N SER A 304 -17.35 3.84 -17.06
CA SER A 304 -18.52 3.73 -16.18
C SER A 304 -18.77 4.99 -15.37
N ARG A 305 -17.72 5.64 -14.88
CA ARG A 305 -17.81 6.94 -14.20
C ARG A 305 -18.35 8.03 -15.12
N CYS A 306 -17.88 8.09 -16.37
CA CYS A 306 -18.41 9.00 -17.38
C CYS A 306 -19.89 8.73 -17.69
N VAL A 307 -20.28 7.47 -17.84
CA VAL A 307 -21.69 7.07 -18.03
C VAL A 307 -22.53 7.53 -16.84
N MET A 308 -22.06 7.35 -15.60
CA MET A 308 -22.81 7.82 -14.42
C MET A 308 -23.01 9.34 -14.44
N ASN A 309 -22.01 10.10 -14.88
CA ASN A 309 -22.11 11.55 -15.02
C ASN A 309 -22.85 12.00 -16.29
N GLY A 310 -23.44 11.09 -17.07
CA GLY A 310 -24.25 11.39 -18.24
C GLY A 310 -23.44 11.80 -19.48
N ARG A 311 -22.15 11.47 -19.50
CA ARG A 311 -21.25 11.72 -20.64
C ARG A 311 -21.14 10.51 -21.54
N SER A 312 -21.11 10.75 -22.85
CA SER A 312 -20.83 9.71 -23.84
C SER A 312 -19.31 9.46 -23.97
N VAL A 313 -18.94 8.20 -24.19
CA VAL A 313 -17.56 7.72 -24.21
C VAL A 313 -17.29 7.02 -25.54
N LEU A 314 -16.21 7.41 -26.21
CA LEU A 314 -15.60 6.72 -27.33
C LEU A 314 -14.34 6.00 -26.85
N TYR A 315 -14.41 4.68 -26.64
CA TYR A 315 -13.23 3.88 -26.36
C TYR A 315 -12.55 3.50 -27.68
N VAL A 316 -11.29 3.92 -27.82
CA VAL A 316 -10.47 3.69 -29.00
C VAL A 316 -9.29 2.79 -28.65
N PRO A 317 -9.45 1.46 -28.82
CA PRO A 317 -8.33 0.55 -28.73
C PRO A 317 -7.50 0.67 -30.01
N CYS A 318 -6.25 1.09 -29.86
CA CYS A 318 -5.31 1.18 -30.98
C CYS A 318 -4.76 -0.18 -31.43
N ILE A 319 -4.96 -1.23 -30.63
CA ILE A 319 -4.58 -2.62 -30.93
C ILE A 319 -5.79 -3.54 -30.72
N ALA A 320 -5.93 -4.55 -31.59
CA ALA A 320 -7.13 -5.39 -31.65
C ALA A 320 -7.38 -6.24 -30.38
N ASP A 321 -6.31 -6.68 -29.68
CA ASP A 321 -6.46 -7.47 -28.46
C ASP A 321 -7.09 -6.63 -27.33
N GLN A 322 -6.74 -5.35 -27.23
CA GLN A 322 -7.32 -4.43 -26.24
C GLN A 322 -8.82 -4.25 -26.39
N LYS A 323 -9.33 -4.19 -27.63
CA LYS A 323 -10.78 -4.20 -27.89
C LYS A 323 -11.47 -5.40 -27.23
N ARG A 324 -10.87 -6.59 -27.33
CA ARG A 324 -11.41 -7.82 -26.73
C ARG A 324 -11.40 -7.75 -25.21
N ARG A 325 -10.29 -7.29 -24.64
CA ARG A 325 -10.09 -7.20 -23.18
C ARG A 325 -11.06 -6.19 -22.56
N PHE A 326 -11.20 -5.01 -23.15
CA PHE A 326 -12.21 -4.03 -22.72
C PHE A 326 -13.63 -4.60 -22.75
N ARG A 327 -14.00 -5.31 -23.83
CA ARG A 327 -15.32 -5.97 -23.90
C ARG A 327 -15.51 -7.04 -22.84
N GLN A 328 -14.45 -7.78 -22.49
CA GLN A 328 -14.48 -8.75 -21.39
C GLN A 328 -14.66 -8.04 -20.04
N ALA A 329 -13.93 -6.95 -19.79
CA ALA A 329 -14.04 -6.14 -18.58
C ALA A 329 -15.46 -5.56 -18.41
N ILE A 330 -16.03 -4.95 -19.45
CA ILE A 330 -17.41 -4.46 -19.46
C ILE A 330 -18.42 -5.59 -19.19
N SER A 331 -18.24 -6.74 -19.84
CA SER A 331 -19.15 -7.88 -19.70
C SER A 331 -19.11 -8.48 -18.29
N ALA A 332 -17.91 -8.60 -17.70
CA ALA A 332 -17.72 -9.06 -16.32
C ALA A 332 -18.38 -8.14 -15.29
N ASN A 333 -18.60 -6.87 -15.64
CA ASN A 333 -19.29 -5.87 -14.82
C ASN A 333 -20.73 -5.60 -15.27
N GLU A 334 -21.34 -6.48 -16.07
CA GLU A 334 -22.75 -6.41 -16.50
C GLU A 334 -23.14 -5.14 -17.31
N LEU A 335 -22.17 -4.46 -17.93
CA LEU A 335 -22.39 -3.23 -18.72
C LEU A 335 -22.51 -3.46 -20.24
N SER A 336 -22.69 -4.71 -20.68
CA SER A 336 -22.72 -5.04 -22.12
C SER A 336 -23.86 -4.35 -22.88
N GLY A 337 -24.97 -4.05 -22.21
CA GLY A 337 -26.12 -3.36 -22.82
C GLY A 337 -25.81 -1.92 -23.23
N GLN A 338 -24.89 -1.26 -22.53
CA GLN A 338 -24.50 0.14 -22.72
C GLN A 338 -23.42 0.32 -23.81
N VAL A 339 -22.82 -0.78 -24.29
CA VAL A 339 -21.75 -0.75 -25.29
C VAL A 339 -22.28 -0.95 -26.70
N LEU A 340 -21.76 -0.14 -27.63
CA LEU A 340 -21.93 -0.31 -29.08
C LEU A 340 -20.57 -0.45 -29.74
N ASP A 341 -20.39 -1.54 -30.47
CA ASP A 341 -19.21 -1.75 -31.29
C ASP A 341 -19.52 -1.35 -32.73
N VAL A 342 -18.80 -0.34 -33.23
CA VAL A 342 -19.07 0.25 -34.56
C VAL A 342 -18.83 -0.76 -35.68
N SER A 343 -17.95 -1.73 -35.48
CA SER A 343 -17.68 -2.77 -36.49
C SER A 343 -18.71 -3.91 -36.47
N ASP A 344 -19.64 -3.95 -35.52
CA ASP A 344 -20.63 -5.02 -35.41
C ASP A 344 -21.68 -4.92 -36.52
N GLU A 345 -21.92 -6.01 -37.24
CA GLU A 345 -22.95 -6.08 -38.29
C GLU A 345 -24.37 -5.96 -37.71
N ARG A 346 -24.55 -6.25 -36.41
CA ARG A 346 -25.83 -6.14 -35.69
C ARG A 346 -26.01 -4.83 -34.92
N CYS A 347 -25.25 -3.79 -35.29
CA CYS A 347 -25.31 -2.47 -34.65
C CYS A 347 -26.74 -1.92 -34.52
N ASN A 348 -27.54 -1.94 -35.59
CA ASN A 348 -28.93 -1.45 -35.57
C ASN A 348 -29.82 -2.26 -34.61
N ASP A 349 -29.74 -3.59 -34.66
CA ASP A 349 -30.49 -4.49 -33.78
C ASP A 349 -30.12 -4.27 -32.31
N SER A 350 -28.83 -4.02 -32.02
CA SER A 350 -28.33 -3.77 -30.67
C SER A 350 -28.86 -2.45 -30.09
N ILE A 351 -28.98 -1.40 -30.92
CA ILE A 351 -29.61 -0.14 -30.52
C ILE A 351 -31.11 -0.37 -30.29
N ASP A 352 -31.78 -1.03 -31.24
CA ASP A 352 -33.23 -1.27 -31.18
C ASP A 352 -33.64 -2.08 -29.95
N HIS A 353 -32.90 -3.16 -29.68
CA HIS A 353 -33.09 -3.98 -28.49
C HIS A 353 -32.97 -3.18 -27.20
N GLN A 354 -32.03 -2.22 -27.15
CA GLN A 354 -31.85 -1.37 -25.99
C GLN A 354 -33.02 -0.39 -25.81
N LEU A 355 -33.56 0.16 -26.90
CA LEU A 355 -34.76 1.01 -26.85
C LEU A 355 -35.97 0.22 -26.34
N ILE A 356 -36.18 -1.00 -26.85
CA ILE A 356 -37.26 -1.89 -26.39
C ILE A 356 -37.12 -2.22 -24.90
N ALA A 357 -35.91 -2.57 -24.47
CA ALA A 357 -35.62 -2.86 -23.07
C ALA A 357 -35.91 -1.66 -22.15
N ALA A 358 -35.63 -0.44 -22.61
CA ALA A 358 -35.89 0.79 -21.85
C ALA A 358 -37.38 1.11 -21.72
N VAL A 359 -38.19 0.88 -22.77
CA VAL A 359 -39.65 1.07 -22.70
C VAL A 359 -40.28 0.10 -21.70
N GLY A 360 -39.77 -1.13 -21.63
CA GLY A 360 -40.19 -2.15 -20.67
C GLY A 360 -39.51 -2.07 -19.30
N PHE A 361 -38.69 -1.04 -19.03
CA PHE A 361 -37.90 -0.96 -17.82
C PHE A 361 -38.77 -0.91 -16.56
N GLN A 362 -38.45 -1.76 -15.60
CA GLN A 362 -38.96 -1.69 -14.24
C GLN A 362 -37.76 -1.51 -13.28
N PRO A 363 -37.85 -0.64 -12.27
CA PRO A 363 -36.77 -0.44 -11.31
C PRO A 363 -36.40 -1.78 -10.64
N GLY A 364 -35.15 -2.21 -10.84
CA GLY A 364 -34.58 -3.37 -10.17
C GLY A 364 -34.12 -3.05 -8.75
N VAL A 365 -33.50 -4.04 -8.09
CA VAL A 365 -32.94 -3.93 -6.73
C VAL A 365 -31.47 -3.52 -6.71
N ALA A 366 -30.83 -3.27 -7.87
CA ALA A 366 -29.38 -3.07 -7.93
C ALA A 366 -28.94 -1.79 -7.20
N SER A 367 -29.60 -0.65 -7.45
CA SER A 367 -29.27 0.61 -6.76
C SER A 367 -29.46 0.50 -5.23
N SER A 368 -30.58 -0.07 -4.77
CA SER A 368 -30.81 -0.27 -3.33
C SER A 368 -29.83 -1.24 -2.68
N ARG A 369 -29.39 -2.28 -3.42
CA ARG A 369 -28.38 -3.23 -2.93
C ARG A 369 -27.02 -2.57 -2.85
N PHE A 370 -26.65 -1.75 -3.84
CA PHE A 370 -25.43 -0.95 -3.82
C PHE A 370 -25.39 -0.03 -2.59
N ASP A 371 -26.47 0.71 -2.33
CA ASP A 371 -26.56 1.61 -1.17
C ASP A 371 -26.45 0.84 0.15
N GLN A 372 -27.14 -0.29 0.28
CA GLN A 372 -27.07 -1.13 1.49
C GLN A 372 -25.65 -1.66 1.75
N ILE A 373 -24.95 -2.10 0.70
CA ILE A 373 -23.57 -2.60 0.82
C ILE A 373 -22.61 -1.44 1.12
N ALA A 374 -22.84 -0.26 0.53
CA ALA A 374 -22.07 0.95 0.81
C ALA A 374 -22.21 1.37 2.29
N ASP A 375 -23.44 1.40 2.83
CA ASP A 375 -23.70 1.67 4.26
C ASP A 375 -22.96 0.69 5.17
N GLU A 376 -23.02 -0.61 4.84
CA GLU A 376 -22.30 -1.63 5.58
C GLU A 376 -20.78 -1.42 5.49
N LEU A 377 -20.26 -1.09 4.30
CA LEU A 377 -18.84 -0.85 4.08
C LEU A 377 -18.34 0.34 4.90
N VAL A 378 -19.11 1.44 4.96
CA VAL A 378 -18.82 2.60 5.83
C VAL A 378 -18.78 2.17 7.30
N GLY A 379 -19.74 1.35 7.74
CA GLY A 379 -19.79 0.82 9.10
C GLY A 379 -18.58 -0.05 9.46
N VAL A 380 -18.16 -0.96 8.57
CA VAL A 380 -17.01 -1.83 8.83
C VAL A 380 -15.69 -1.05 8.73
N ARG A 381 -15.53 -0.15 7.74
CA ARG A 381 -14.36 0.74 7.61
C ARG A 381 -14.16 1.56 8.89
N SER A 382 -15.20 2.24 9.34
CA SER A 382 -15.12 3.08 10.55
C SER A 382 -14.76 2.29 11.81
N ARG A 383 -15.24 1.05 11.94
CA ARG A 383 -14.87 0.16 13.06
C ARG A 383 -13.38 -0.22 13.02
N LEU A 384 -12.85 -0.60 11.85
CA LEU A 384 -11.43 -0.93 11.67
C LEU A 384 -10.52 0.28 11.89
N THR A 385 -10.84 1.42 11.27
CA THR A 385 -10.09 2.66 11.42
C THR A 385 -10.06 3.11 12.88
N ARG A 386 -11.17 2.98 13.61
CA ARG A 386 -11.22 3.35 15.02
C ARG A 386 -10.39 2.41 15.89
N TYR A 387 -10.44 1.10 15.66
CA TYR A 387 -9.62 0.15 16.40
C TYR A 387 -8.12 0.40 16.18
N LEU A 388 -7.68 0.47 14.92
CA LEU A 388 -6.28 0.71 14.59
C LEU A 388 -5.83 2.11 15.03
N GLY A 389 -6.72 3.10 14.96
CA GLY A 389 -6.49 4.44 15.50
C GLY A 389 -6.22 4.42 16.99
N ASP A 390 -7.08 3.78 17.80
CA ASP A 390 -6.86 3.69 19.24
C ASP A 390 -5.55 2.94 19.58
N LEU A 391 -5.16 1.94 18.78
CA LEU A 391 -3.95 1.15 19.01
C LEU A 391 -2.66 1.89 18.61
N HIS A 392 -2.67 2.58 17.48
CA HIS A 392 -1.47 3.18 16.87
C HIS A 392 -1.34 4.68 17.09
N CYS A 393 -2.41 5.41 17.35
CA CYS A 393 -2.31 6.83 17.66
C CYS A 393 -1.60 7.06 18.99
N THR A 394 -0.70 8.03 18.99
CA THR A 394 -0.01 8.48 20.21
C THR A 394 -1.01 9.06 21.20
N ASP A 395 -1.03 8.52 22.42
CA ASP A 395 -1.83 9.07 23.50
C ASP A 395 -1.27 10.44 23.91
N LYS A 396 -2.13 11.45 23.99
CA LYS A 396 -1.72 12.83 24.31
C LYS A 396 -1.18 12.99 25.73
N GLN A 397 -1.49 12.08 26.64
CA GLN A 397 -1.07 12.14 28.03
C GLN A 397 0.31 11.52 28.25
N TRP A 398 0.65 10.49 27.46
CA TRP A 398 1.89 9.71 27.64
C TRP A 398 2.91 9.91 26.52
N GLY A 399 2.52 10.47 25.37
CA GLY A 399 3.43 10.65 24.24
C GLY A 399 3.80 9.35 23.50
N VAL A 400 3.11 8.25 23.82
CA VAL A 400 3.29 6.92 23.21
C VAL A 400 1.95 6.28 22.86
N SER A 401 1.92 5.39 21.88
CA SER A 401 0.72 4.61 21.51
C SER A 401 0.65 3.28 22.28
N ALA A 402 -0.54 2.64 22.29
CA ALA A 402 -0.68 1.30 22.86
C ALA A 402 0.24 0.29 22.13
N TYR A 403 0.34 0.36 20.81
CA TYR A 403 1.28 -0.45 20.03
C TYR A 403 2.74 -0.26 20.49
N GLN A 404 3.18 0.99 20.70
CA GLN A 404 4.53 1.26 21.20
C GLN A 404 4.74 0.69 22.60
N THR A 405 3.75 0.80 23.50
CA THR A 405 3.87 0.19 24.84
C THR A 405 3.98 -1.34 24.76
N ILE A 406 3.26 -1.99 23.84
CA ILE A 406 3.35 -3.44 23.61
C ILE A 406 4.76 -3.83 23.13
N GLN A 407 5.32 -3.10 22.16
CA GLN A 407 6.67 -3.36 21.64
C GLN A 407 7.74 -3.21 22.74
N ASN A 408 7.66 -2.16 23.57
CA ASN A 408 8.59 -1.97 24.68
C ASN A 408 8.45 -3.06 25.76
N LEU A 409 7.21 -3.46 26.10
CA LEU A 409 6.98 -4.56 27.04
C LEU A 409 7.52 -5.90 26.52
N ALA A 410 7.38 -6.15 25.22
CA ALA A 410 7.97 -7.32 24.59
C ALA A 410 9.50 -7.28 24.63
N GLU A 411 10.11 -6.13 24.35
CA GLU A 411 11.57 -5.92 24.47
C GLU A 411 12.07 -6.23 25.89
N ILE A 412 11.38 -5.69 26.89
CA ILE A 412 11.68 -5.91 28.31
C ILE A 412 11.59 -7.40 28.69
N ALA A 413 10.60 -8.12 28.18
CA ALA A 413 10.43 -9.56 28.45
C ALA A 413 11.58 -10.41 27.88
N THR A 414 12.26 -9.94 26.84
CA THR A 414 13.41 -10.62 26.22
C THR A 414 14.75 -10.29 26.87
N LEU A 415 14.79 -9.37 27.85
CA LEU A 415 16.02 -9.02 28.54
C LEU A 415 16.56 -10.21 29.36
N PRO A 416 17.89 -10.43 29.40
CA PRO A 416 18.49 -11.52 30.19
C PRO A 416 18.17 -11.48 31.67
N ALA A 417 17.85 -10.29 32.21
CA ALA A 417 17.49 -10.09 33.60
C ALA A 417 16.13 -10.71 33.99
N HIS A 418 15.25 -10.98 33.01
CA HIS A 418 13.89 -11.48 33.23
C HIS A 418 13.13 -10.72 34.34
N PRO A 419 12.89 -9.40 34.16
CA PRO A 419 12.24 -8.59 35.17
C PRO A 419 10.84 -9.15 35.49
N ALA A 420 10.49 -9.16 36.78
CA ALA A 420 9.32 -9.87 37.27
C ALA A 420 8.42 -9.04 38.19
N THR A 421 8.67 -7.73 38.31
CA THR A 421 7.86 -6.86 39.16
C THR A 421 6.40 -6.84 38.73
N ARG A 422 5.52 -6.89 39.74
CA ARG A 422 4.07 -6.75 39.58
C ARG A 422 3.57 -5.39 40.03
N VAL A 423 4.47 -4.52 40.49
CA VAL A 423 4.12 -3.19 40.96
C VAL A 423 3.56 -2.36 39.81
N ARG A 424 2.49 -1.63 40.09
CA ARG A 424 1.87 -0.67 39.17
C ARG A 424 1.93 0.70 39.81
N LEU A 425 2.66 1.59 39.16
CA LEU A 425 2.83 2.94 39.67
C LEU A 425 1.50 3.68 39.63
N ARG A 426 1.32 4.63 40.56
CA ARG A 426 0.20 5.56 40.45
C ARG A 426 0.38 6.40 39.18
N LYS A 427 -0.74 6.78 38.56
CA LYS A 427 -0.73 7.56 37.31
C LYS A 427 0.08 8.86 37.42
N GLU A 428 0.02 9.53 38.58
CA GLU A 428 0.77 10.76 38.86
C GLU A 428 2.28 10.49 38.93
N THR A 429 2.70 9.52 39.75
CA THR A 429 4.08 9.04 39.85
C THR A 429 4.68 8.67 38.50
N ALA A 430 3.98 7.84 37.71
CA ALA A 430 4.47 7.42 36.39
C ALA A 430 4.68 8.61 35.43
N ARG A 431 3.87 9.67 35.54
CA ARG A 431 4.05 10.88 34.72
C ARG A 431 5.24 11.71 35.19
N GLU A 432 5.39 11.88 36.49
CA GLU A 432 6.48 12.66 37.08
C GLU A 432 7.85 12.07 36.74
N ILE A 433 7.98 10.74 36.81
CA ILE A 433 9.26 10.07 36.51
C ILE A 433 9.47 9.78 35.02
N GLY A 434 8.41 9.80 34.19
CA GLY A 434 8.45 9.29 32.82
C GLY A 434 9.45 10.01 31.91
N GLY A 435 9.65 11.32 32.10
CA GLY A 435 10.68 12.09 31.37
C GLY A 435 12.11 11.91 31.87
N HIS A 436 12.29 11.22 32.99
CA HIS A 436 13.55 11.11 33.74
C HIS A 436 13.87 9.66 34.15
N LEU A 437 13.40 8.66 33.39
CA LEU A 437 13.56 7.25 33.73
C LEU A 437 15.03 6.84 33.92
N ASP A 438 15.94 7.34 33.09
CA ASP A 438 17.37 7.05 33.20
C ASP A 438 17.98 7.61 34.51
N GLU A 439 17.50 8.77 34.96
CA GLU A 439 17.93 9.38 36.22
C GLU A 439 17.44 8.53 37.41
N TRP A 440 16.16 8.14 37.40
CA TRP A 440 15.59 7.29 38.45
C TRP A 440 16.18 5.89 38.46
N ALA A 441 16.50 5.31 37.30
CA ALA A 441 17.24 4.06 37.18
C ALA A 441 18.65 4.19 37.76
N ALA A 442 19.38 5.27 37.47
CA ALA A 442 20.69 5.53 38.07
C ALA A 442 20.62 5.64 39.60
N LYS A 443 19.61 6.33 40.14
CA LYS A 443 19.39 6.42 41.59
C LYS A 443 19.08 5.06 42.21
N LEU A 444 18.22 4.25 41.59
CA LEU A 444 17.88 2.91 42.08
C LEU A 444 19.09 1.95 42.00
N ARG A 445 19.91 2.02 40.94
CA ARG A 445 21.19 1.29 40.88
C ARG A 445 22.11 1.69 41.99
N ARG A 446 22.28 2.99 42.23
CA ARG A 446 23.11 3.51 43.32
C ARG A 446 22.62 3.01 44.67
N ALA A 447 21.31 3.00 44.91
CA ALA A 447 20.74 2.43 46.13
C ALA A 447 21.05 0.93 46.26
N GLY A 448 20.99 0.18 45.16
CA GLY A 448 21.40 -1.23 45.11
C GLY A 448 22.88 -1.46 45.42
N GLU A 449 23.79 -0.62 44.88
CA GLU A 449 25.23 -0.64 45.20
C GLU A 449 25.50 -0.38 46.69
N LEU A 450 24.67 0.46 47.32
CA LEU A 450 24.70 0.75 48.76
C LEU A 450 23.96 -0.31 49.60
N GLY A 451 23.51 -1.39 48.97
CA GLY A 451 22.91 -2.56 49.60
C GLY A 451 21.42 -2.44 49.97
N GLU A 452 20.67 -1.48 49.41
CA GLU A 452 19.23 -1.29 49.72
C GLU A 452 18.39 -2.55 49.46
N PHE A 453 18.73 -3.35 48.45
CA PHE A 453 17.97 -4.54 48.08
C PHE A 453 18.52 -5.85 48.65
N THR A 454 19.71 -5.82 49.26
CA THR A 454 20.44 -7.04 49.65
C THR A 454 20.68 -7.13 51.16
N LEU A 455 20.89 -6.00 51.84
CA LEU A 455 21.15 -5.96 53.28
C LEU A 455 19.85 -6.22 54.05
N GLY A 456 19.91 -7.12 55.02
CA GLY A 456 18.86 -7.36 55.99
C GLY A 456 19.23 -6.90 57.40
N PRO A 457 18.32 -7.10 58.37
CA PRO A 457 18.56 -6.72 59.77
C PRO A 457 19.67 -7.52 60.46
N GLU A 458 20.06 -8.67 59.90
CA GLU A 458 21.16 -9.50 60.40
C GLU A 458 22.53 -9.05 59.88
N ASP A 459 22.57 -8.24 58.80
CA ASP A 459 23.82 -7.85 58.12
C ASP A 459 24.42 -6.56 58.69
N THR A 460 23.61 -5.70 59.31
CA THR A 460 24.08 -4.46 59.92
C THR A 460 23.24 -4.08 61.14
N ALA A 461 23.91 -3.68 62.22
CA ALA A 461 23.25 -3.19 63.43
C ALA A 461 22.54 -1.86 63.20
N TRP A 462 22.91 -1.13 62.14
CA TRP A 462 22.35 0.15 61.72
C TRP A 462 21.17 0.01 60.75
N PHE A 463 20.65 -1.21 60.54
CA PHE A 463 19.58 -1.46 59.56
C PHE A 463 18.34 -0.59 59.81
N LYS A 464 17.95 0.20 58.80
CA LYS A 464 16.87 1.20 58.84
C LYS A 464 17.06 2.35 59.86
N ALA A 465 18.28 2.63 60.33
CA ALA A 465 18.54 3.82 61.12
C ALA A 465 18.39 5.11 60.29
N SER A 466 17.81 6.15 60.88
CA SER A 466 17.51 7.41 60.20
C SER A 466 18.69 8.39 60.26
N ILE A 467 19.67 8.23 59.36
CA ILE A 467 20.85 9.12 59.26
C ILE A 467 20.94 9.64 57.84
N THR A 468 20.96 10.96 57.65
CA THR A 468 20.80 11.57 56.31
C THR A 468 22.02 12.33 55.81
N SER A 469 23.04 12.55 56.65
CA SER A 469 24.29 13.21 56.27
C SER A 469 25.53 12.56 56.89
N GLU A 470 26.68 12.77 56.26
CA GLU A 470 27.97 12.30 56.77
C GLU A 470 28.32 12.94 58.11
N ASP A 471 28.06 14.24 58.27
CA ASP A 471 28.26 14.98 59.53
C ASP A 471 27.39 14.40 60.67
N GLU A 472 26.16 14.03 60.35
CA GLU A 472 25.25 13.36 61.28
C GLU A 472 25.76 11.95 61.63
N ALA A 473 26.23 11.17 60.65
CA ALA A 473 26.81 9.84 60.89
C ALA A 473 28.02 9.90 61.84
N VAL A 474 28.94 10.85 61.62
CA VAL A 474 30.09 11.09 62.49
C VAL A 474 29.64 11.47 63.90
N THR A 475 28.66 12.37 64.01
CA THR A 475 28.13 12.83 65.30
C THR A 475 27.45 11.68 66.06
N VAL A 476 26.65 10.87 65.38
CA VAL A 476 25.93 9.73 65.95
C VAL A 476 26.91 8.64 66.38
N TYR A 477 27.91 8.32 65.56
CA TYR A 477 28.95 7.37 65.93
C TYR A 477 29.76 7.84 67.14
N GLN A 478 30.13 9.13 67.18
CA GLN A 478 30.83 9.70 68.32
C GLN A 478 30.00 9.59 69.61
N ARG A 479 28.68 9.79 69.55
CA ARG A 479 27.79 9.54 70.69
C ARG A 479 27.79 8.07 71.13
N VAL A 480 27.78 7.11 70.20
CA VAL A 480 27.91 5.67 70.54
C VAL A 480 29.25 5.40 71.22
N VAL A 481 30.35 5.98 70.72
CA VAL A 481 31.70 5.85 71.30
C VAL A 481 31.73 6.42 72.72
N ASP A 482 31.19 7.62 72.92
CA ASP A 482 31.18 8.32 74.20
C ASP A 482 30.29 7.61 75.22
N LEU A 483 29.11 7.14 74.80
CA LEU A 483 28.22 6.32 75.62
C LEU A 483 28.90 5.02 76.07
N LEU A 484 29.50 4.27 75.15
CA LEU A 484 30.06 2.95 75.42
C LEU A 484 31.39 3.02 76.21
N ARG A 485 32.29 3.93 75.86
CA ARG A 485 33.66 3.96 76.41
C ARG A 485 33.85 4.90 77.59
N LYS A 486 32.99 5.93 77.74
CA LYS A 486 33.13 6.96 78.77
C LYS A 486 31.93 6.96 79.71
N LEU A 487 30.71 7.19 79.22
CA LEU A 487 29.56 7.49 80.06
C LEU A 487 29.00 6.25 80.77
N LEU A 488 28.85 5.10 80.11
CA LEU A 488 28.36 3.87 80.77
C LEU A 488 29.34 3.32 81.84
N PRO A 489 30.66 3.23 81.60
CA PRO A 489 31.61 2.83 82.63
C PRO A 489 31.63 3.79 83.83
N LEU A 490 31.61 5.10 83.55
CA LEU A 490 31.58 6.13 84.59
C LEU A 490 30.26 6.09 85.39
N THR A 491 29.13 5.87 84.71
CA THR A 491 27.81 5.71 85.35
C THR A 491 27.80 4.47 86.24
N ARG A 492 28.37 3.34 85.80
CA ARG A 492 28.49 2.12 86.62
C ARG A 492 29.30 2.36 87.90
N GLU A 493 30.41 3.10 87.80
CA GLU A 493 31.22 3.49 88.95
C GLU A 493 30.44 4.42 89.90
N GLN A 494 29.75 5.43 89.36
CA GLN A 494 28.96 6.40 90.11
C GLN A 494 27.73 5.77 90.78
N VAL A 495 27.05 4.84 90.09
CA VAL A 495 25.95 4.03 90.64
C VAL A 495 26.47 3.19 91.79
N SER A 496 27.58 2.46 91.61
CA SER A 496 28.16 1.64 92.69
C SER A 496 28.53 2.49 93.91
N SER A 497 29.15 3.65 93.69
CA SER A 497 29.50 4.61 94.75
C SER A 497 28.25 5.18 95.46
N THR A 498 27.20 5.51 94.70
CA THR A 498 25.95 6.06 95.23
C THR A 498 25.15 5.02 95.99
N VAL A 499 25.07 3.78 95.49
CA VAL A 499 24.44 2.65 96.19
C VAL A 499 25.15 2.37 97.52
N GLN A 500 26.49 2.33 97.53
CA GLN A 500 27.27 2.14 98.76
C GLN A 500 27.09 3.28 99.77
N THR A 501 26.99 4.53 99.30
CA THR A 501 26.93 5.71 100.17
C THR A 501 25.51 6.03 100.65
N CYS A 502 24.51 5.87 99.77
CA CYS A 502 23.13 6.31 99.99
C CYS A 502 22.17 5.16 100.29
N GLY A 503 22.56 3.91 100.05
CA GLY A 503 21.72 2.72 100.27
C GLY A 503 20.60 2.55 99.24
N PHE A 504 20.70 3.19 98.07
CA PHE A 504 19.73 3.07 96.98
C PHE A 504 19.75 1.66 96.35
N PRO A 505 18.64 1.17 95.78
CA PRO A 505 18.66 -0.05 94.98
C PRO A 505 19.50 0.18 93.72
N ILE A 506 20.17 -0.86 93.23
CA ILE A 506 20.92 -0.80 91.96
C ILE A 506 19.90 -0.52 90.84
N PRO A 507 20.00 0.61 90.12
CA PRO A 507 19.14 0.90 88.97
C PRO A 507 19.52 -0.03 87.82
N ASN A 508 18.51 -0.58 87.15
CA ASN A 508 18.73 -1.43 85.98
C ASN A 508 18.69 -0.63 84.67
N THR A 509 18.08 0.57 84.68
CA THR A 509 17.86 1.40 83.48
C THR A 509 18.31 2.84 83.71
N GLU A 510 18.51 3.61 82.63
CA GLU A 510 18.81 5.04 82.75
C GLU A 510 17.66 5.77 83.44
N GLN A 511 16.41 5.46 83.09
CA GLN A 511 15.26 6.15 83.67
C GLN A 511 15.16 5.96 85.19
N GLU A 512 15.50 4.78 85.69
CA GLU A 512 15.58 4.51 87.13
C GLU A 512 16.72 5.30 87.78
N TRP A 513 17.89 5.32 87.13
CA TRP A 513 19.03 6.09 87.60
C TRP A 513 18.77 7.60 87.63
N GLY A 514 18.16 8.15 86.57
CA GLY A 514 17.75 9.55 86.49
C GLY A 514 16.77 9.93 87.59
N ARG A 515 15.80 9.05 87.94
CA ARG A 515 14.91 9.26 89.09
C ARG A 515 15.67 9.33 90.41
N GLN A 516 16.65 8.44 90.61
CA GLN A 516 17.49 8.42 91.81
C GLN A 516 18.35 9.70 91.91
N VAL A 517 19.00 10.11 90.82
CA VAL A 517 19.80 11.35 90.76
C VAL A 517 18.93 12.58 90.96
N GLN A 518 17.70 12.60 90.44
CA GLN A 518 16.76 13.69 90.65
C GLN A 518 16.34 13.83 92.12
N VAL A 519 16.15 12.72 92.84
CA VAL A 519 15.91 12.74 94.29
C VAL A 519 17.12 13.29 95.03
N LEU A 520 18.34 12.90 94.67
CA LEU A 520 19.57 13.45 95.25
C LEU A 520 19.74 14.96 94.98
N LYS A 521 19.44 15.41 93.75
CA LYS A 521 19.45 16.83 93.35
C LYS A 521 18.44 17.65 94.16
N ASN A 522 17.24 17.12 94.38
CA ASN A 522 16.22 17.79 95.18
C ASN A 522 16.57 17.79 96.68
N LEU A 523 17.14 16.70 97.19
CA LEU A 523 17.60 16.61 98.58
C LEU A 523 18.76 17.55 98.86
N ARG A 524 19.67 17.75 97.90
CA ARG A 524 20.70 18.79 97.99
C ARG A 524 20.08 20.17 98.19
N ARG A 525 19.08 20.53 97.40
CA ARG A 525 18.36 21.82 97.55
C ARG A 525 17.76 21.99 98.95
N VAL A 526 17.28 20.91 99.55
CA VAL A 526 16.77 20.93 100.93
C VAL A 526 17.91 21.08 101.94
N LEU A 527 19.00 20.33 101.76
CA LEU A 527 20.17 20.35 102.64
C LEU A 527 21.03 21.62 102.51
N ASP A 528 20.87 22.40 101.44
CA ASP A 528 21.45 23.74 101.31
C ASP A 528 20.77 24.76 102.25
N VAL A 529 19.49 24.53 102.57
CA VAL A 529 18.65 25.41 103.40
C VAL A 529 18.56 24.91 104.84
N PHE A 530 18.37 23.61 105.04
CA PHE A 530 18.24 22.97 106.34
C PHE A 530 19.44 22.07 106.65
N GLN A 531 19.75 21.92 107.94
CA GLN A 531 20.73 20.96 108.43
C GLN A 531 20.13 19.53 108.35
N PRO A 532 20.94 18.48 108.12
CA PRO A 532 20.46 17.10 107.95
C PRO A 532 19.53 16.59 109.06
N GLU A 533 19.68 17.10 110.27
CA GLU A 533 18.92 16.75 111.47
C GLU A 533 17.41 17.07 111.34
N ILE A 534 17.00 17.86 110.33
CA ILE A 534 15.58 18.13 110.02
C ILE A 534 14.78 16.87 109.70
N PHE A 535 15.43 15.85 109.13
CA PHE A 535 14.78 14.60 108.72
C PHE A 535 14.49 13.63 109.87
N GLU A 536 15.08 13.85 111.06
CA GLU A 536 14.79 13.07 112.28
C GLU A 536 13.54 13.56 113.01
N ARG A 537 13.07 14.75 112.67
CA ARG A 537 12.02 15.43 113.43
C ARG A 537 10.66 15.06 112.87
N ASP A 538 9.64 15.27 113.68
CA ASP A 538 8.25 15.14 113.26
C ASP A 538 7.90 16.32 112.34
N ILE A 539 8.26 16.17 111.06
CA ILE A 539 8.05 17.20 110.03
C ILE A 539 6.55 17.49 109.89
N ASP A 540 5.68 16.49 110.04
CA ASP A 540 4.23 16.65 109.95
C ASP A 540 3.72 17.56 111.09
N ALA A 541 4.22 17.36 112.32
CA ALA A 541 3.93 18.26 113.44
C ALA A 541 4.50 19.68 113.24
N MET A 542 5.65 19.82 112.56
CA MET A 542 6.25 21.13 112.22
C MET A 542 5.48 21.86 111.11
N ILE A 543 4.99 21.15 110.10
CA ILE A 543 4.13 21.67 109.05
C ILE A 543 2.80 22.13 109.66
N GLU A 544 2.17 21.30 110.49
CA GLU A 544 0.91 21.65 111.15
C GLU A 544 1.08 22.86 112.11
N SER A 545 2.20 22.91 112.83
CA SER A 545 2.54 24.03 113.71
C SER A 545 2.81 25.35 112.96
N SER A 546 3.35 25.27 111.74
CA SER A 546 3.71 26.44 110.93
C SER A 546 2.55 27.04 110.12
N LYS A 547 1.40 26.36 110.02
CA LYS A 547 0.17 26.88 109.39
C LYS A 547 -0.29 28.23 109.97
N SER A 548 -0.92 29.05 109.13
CA SER A 548 -1.43 30.36 109.54
C SER A 548 -2.57 30.22 110.57
N LYS A 549 -2.88 31.30 111.30
CA LYS A 549 -3.95 31.28 112.32
C LYS A 549 -5.34 31.06 111.70
N ALA A 550 -5.53 31.48 110.45
CA ALA A 550 -6.79 31.33 109.73
C ALA A 550 -7.03 29.86 109.32
N GLU A 551 -6.02 29.21 108.74
CA GLU A 551 -6.11 27.83 108.25
C GLU A 551 -6.35 26.82 109.38
N ARG A 552 -5.64 26.94 110.51
CA ARG A 552 -5.83 26.03 111.66
C ARG A 552 -7.23 26.09 112.28
N LYS A 553 -7.89 27.25 112.21
CA LYS A 553 -9.26 27.40 112.75
C LYS A 553 -10.30 26.74 111.84
N ALA A 554 -10.01 26.64 110.55
CA ALA A 554 -10.88 25.98 109.58
C ALA A 554 -10.79 24.44 109.67
N GLU A 555 -9.61 23.89 109.96
CA GLU A 555 -9.37 22.44 109.99
C GLU A 555 -9.59 21.77 111.35
N GLY A 556 -9.95 22.52 112.39
CA GLY A 556 -10.35 21.97 113.69
C GLY A 556 -9.21 21.40 114.54
N THR A 557 -7.94 21.65 114.18
CA THR A 557 -6.77 21.14 114.91
C THR A 557 -6.40 22.01 116.12
N THR A 558 -6.42 21.40 117.33
CA THR A 558 -6.08 22.07 118.61
C THR A 558 -4.66 21.72 119.08
N ILE A 559 -3.64 22.35 118.49
CA ILE A 559 -2.25 22.26 118.98
C ILE A 559 -2.01 23.29 120.10
N GLY A 560 -1.38 22.88 121.19
CA GLY A 560 -1.04 23.76 122.31
C GLY A 560 -0.07 24.88 121.92
N PHE A 561 -0.25 26.11 122.45
CA PHE A 561 0.61 27.27 122.12
C PHE A 561 2.11 27.00 122.34
N TRP A 562 2.45 26.27 123.41
CA TRP A 562 3.83 25.93 123.76
C TRP A 562 4.43 24.85 122.84
N GLU A 563 3.64 23.84 122.45
CA GLU A 563 4.05 22.83 121.46
C GLU A 563 4.30 23.47 120.09
N ARG A 564 3.41 24.37 119.63
CA ARG A 564 3.59 25.11 118.38
C ARG A 564 4.88 25.95 118.39
N ARG A 565 5.11 26.71 119.46
CA ARG A 565 6.29 27.58 119.57
C ARG A 565 7.57 26.75 119.66
N ARG A 566 7.51 25.56 120.28
CA ARG A 566 8.60 24.57 120.32
C ARG A 566 8.91 24.05 118.91
N HIS A 567 7.94 23.51 118.18
CA HIS A 567 8.15 22.95 116.83
C HIS A 567 8.60 24.01 115.80
N ILE A 568 8.07 25.26 115.84
CA ILE A 568 8.55 26.34 114.96
C ILE A 568 9.99 26.76 115.31
N LYS A 569 10.31 26.88 116.60
CA LYS A 569 11.67 27.25 117.03
C LYS A 569 12.67 26.15 116.67
N GLU A 570 12.26 24.89 116.80
CA GLU A 570 13.02 23.71 116.41
C GLU A 570 13.27 23.66 114.89
N ALA A 571 12.24 23.87 114.06
CA ALA A 571 12.39 23.99 112.61
C ALA A 571 13.33 25.13 112.19
N LYS A 572 13.25 26.31 112.84
CA LYS A 572 14.14 27.45 112.55
C LYS A 572 15.58 27.24 113.04
N SER A 573 15.80 26.53 114.14
CA SER A 573 17.15 26.21 114.62
C SER A 573 17.88 25.25 113.70
N LEU A 574 17.13 24.50 112.89
CA LEU A 574 17.64 23.55 111.91
C LEU A 574 17.88 24.20 110.54
N LEU A 575 17.73 25.52 110.41
CA LEU A 575 18.20 26.24 109.22
C LEU A 575 19.74 26.34 109.24
N ARG A 576 20.37 26.25 108.07
CA ARG A 576 21.80 26.50 107.94
C ARG A 576 22.11 27.99 108.14
N VAL A 577 23.31 28.26 108.66
CA VAL A 577 23.77 29.62 108.93
C VAL A 577 23.86 30.40 107.61
N GLY A 578 23.03 31.44 107.47
CA GLY A 578 22.94 32.28 106.26
C GLY A 578 21.76 31.96 105.34
N ALA A 579 21.02 30.86 105.55
CA ALA A 579 19.83 30.54 104.77
C ALA A 579 18.64 31.41 105.18
N GLN A 580 18.03 32.13 104.24
CA GLN A 580 16.78 32.87 104.45
C GLN A 580 15.61 32.09 103.85
N VAL A 581 14.62 31.79 104.68
CA VAL A 581 13.38 31.12 104.26
C VAL A 581 12.22 32.09 104.43
N GLU A 582 11.69 32.59 103.33
CA GLU A 582 10.57 33.55 103.30
C GLU A 582 9.30 32.95 103.91
N ASN A 583 8.94 31.73 103.48
CA ASN A 583 7.85 30.95 104.04
C ASN A 583 8.34 29.61 104.57
N LEU A 584 8.46 29.54 105.90
CA LEU A 584 8.91 28.32 106.59
C LEU A 584 7.95 27.14 106.38
N HIS A 585 6.65 27.40 106.22
CA HIS A 585 5.65 26.36 106.02
C HIS A 585 5.88 25.65 104.68
N ASP A 586 6.00 26.41 103.59
CA ASP A 586 6.21 25.86 102.25
C ASP A 586 7.54 25.13 102.15
N ALA A 587 8.59 25.67 102.77
CA ALA A 587 9.90 25.02 102.81
C ALA A 587 9.88 23.67 103.56
N LEU A 588 9.11 23.57 104.65
CA LEU A 588 8.89 22.31 105.37
C LEU A 588 8.03 21.32 104.56
N GLN A 589 7.04 21.79 103.80
CA GLN A 589 6.30 20.93 102.86
C GLN A 589 7.21 20.33 101.79
N VAL A 590 8.17 21.11 101.27
CA VAL A 590 9.21 20.60 100.36
C VAL A 590 10.07 19.55 101.07
N VAL A 591 10.51 19.79 102.31
CA VAL A 591 11.27 18.80 103.11
C VAL A 591 10.47 17.50 103.27
N ALA A 592 9.18 17.56 103.64
CA ALA A 592 8.33 16.38 103.78
C ALA A 592 8.17 15.61 102.46
N LYS A 593 7.96 16.33 101.35
CA LYS A 593 7.85 15.74 100.02
C LYS A 593 9.14 15.03 99.60
N GLN A 594 10.31 15.65 99.84
CA GLN A 594 11.61 15.04 99.54
C GLN A 594 11.94 13.89 100.47
N ALA A 595 11.57 13.97 101.75
CA ALA A 595 11.72 12.87 102.71
C ALA A 595 10.88 11.65 102.30
N ALA A 596 9.64 11.87 101.84
CA ALA A 596 8.79 10.81 101.31
C ALA A 596 9.41 10.16 100.05
N GLN A 597 9.94 10.96 99.12
CA GLN A 597 10.61 10.45 97.92
C GLN A 597 11.90 9.67 98.25
N TRP A 598 12.70 10.11 99.22
CA TRP A 598 13.87 9.36 99.70
C TRP A 598 13.49 8.00 100.29
N ARG A 599 12.44 7.97 101.13
CA ARG A 599 11.93 6.73 101.75
C ARG A 599 11.41 5.71 100.74
N MET A 600 11.02 6.14 99.54
CA MET A 600 10.64 5.20 98.47
C MET A 600 11.83 4.37 97.99
N PHE A 601 13.04 4.93 97.96
CA PHE A 601 14.25 4.22 97.55
C PHE A 601 14.95 3.52 98.71
N VAL A 602 14.83 4.04 99.94
CA VAL A 602 15.45 3.45 101.13
C VAL A 602 14.42 3.29 102.26
N PRO A 603 13.49 2.31 102.18
CA PRO A 603 12.37 2.18 103.11
C PRO A 603 12.76 1.92 104.57
N HIS A 604 13.96 1.37 104.77
CA HIS A 604 14.51 1.01 106.08
C HIS A 604 15.82 1.75 106.40
N GLY A 605 16.17 2.78 105.63
CA GLY A 605 17.43 3.53 105.77
C GLY A 605 17.38 4.71 106.74
N GLY A 606 18.56 5.25 107.04
CA GLY A 606 18.74 6.46 107.84
C GLY A 606 18.44 7.75 107.06
N TRP A 607 18.78 8.89 107.67
CA TRP A 607 18.63 10.22 107.07
C TRP A 607 19.27 10.35 105.67
N PRO A 608 18.83 11.31 104.84
CA PRO A 608 19.41 11.50 103.51
C PRO A 608 20.90 11.84 103.55
N VAL A 609 21.72 11.03 102.89
CA VAL A 609 23.16 11.27 102.70
C VAL A 609 23.39 11.57 101.22
N LEU A 610 24.16 12.61 100.91
CA LEU A 610 24.53 12.93 99.54
C LEU A 610 25.85 12.24 99.18
N PRO A 611 25.98 11.68 97.97
CA PRO A 611 27.23 11.10 97.52
C PRO A 611 28.29 12.18 97.28
N ASN A 612 29.56 11.78 97.39
CA ASN A 612 30.68 12.65 97.06
C ASN A 612 30.64 13.00 95.56
N LYS A 613 30.96 14.26 95.21
CA LYS A 613 30.96 14.76 93.83
C LYS A 613 29.60 14.63 93.12
N LEU A 614 28.51 14.92 93.84
CA LEU A 614 27.16 14.92 93.28
C LEU A 614 27.00 15.80 92.02
N ASP A 615 27.75 16.90 91.90
CA ASP A 615 27.78 17.72 90.68
C ASP A 615 28.29 16.94 89.45
N ASP A 616 29.33 16.11 89.62
CA ASP A 616 29.87 15.27 88.55
C ASP A 616 28.88 14.16 88.17
N ILE A 617 28.15 13.61 89.15
CA ILE A 617 27.11 12.58 88.93
C ILE A 617 25.92 13.17 88.17
N ILE A 618 25.45 14.37 88.56
CA ILE A 618 24.36 15.07 87.86
C ILE A 618 24.79 15.40 86.43
N ALA A 619 25.99 15.94 86.23
CA ALA A 619 26.49 16.24 84.89
C ALA A 619 26.61 14.99 84.01
N THR A 620 27.11 13.88 84.56
CA THR A 620 27.25 12.61 83.85
C THR A 620 25.88 12.02 83.48
N GLN A 621 24.90 12.06 84.40
CA GLN A 621 23.55 11.56 84.13
C GLN A 621 22.82 12.44 83.11
N GLU A 622 22.93 13.76 83.19
CA GLU A 622 22.33 14.69 82.20
C GLU A 622 22.99 14.53 80.81
N GLU A 623 24.28 14.18 80.74
CA GLU A 623 25.00 13.85 79.50
C GLU A 623 24.55 12.49 78.94
N LEU A 624 24.49 11.45 79.78
CA LEU A 624 24.00 10.13 79.43
C LEU A 624 22.58 10.15 78.87
N ALA A 625 21.63 10.78 79.57
CA ALA A 625 20.24 10.90 79.14
C ALA A 625 20.15 11.58 77.77
N ARG A 626 20.84 12.72 77.60
CA ARG A 626 20.81 13.50 76.35
C ARG A 626 21.33 12.71 75.15
N ASP A 627 22.40 11.95 75.33
CA ASP A 627 22.99 11.16 74.24
C ASP A 627 22.17 9.90 73.93
N LEU A 628 21.54 9.27 74.92
CA LEU A 628 20.57 8.20 74.70
C LEU A 628 19.31 8.72 73.96
N THR A 629 18.71 9.83 74.39
CA THR A 629 17.54 10.42 73.71
C THR A 629 17.86 10.77 72.25
N ALA A 630 19.06 11.32 71.98
CA ALA A 630 19.46 11.68 70.63
C ALA A 630 19.72 10.46 69.75
N LEU A 631 20.27 9.39 70.32
CA LEU A 631 20.46 8.13 69.62
C LEU A 631 19.12 7.41 69.36
N ASP A 632 18.16 7.51 70.27
CA ASP A 632 16.81 6.97 70.11
C ASP A 632 16.07 7.55 68.91
N ALA A 633 16.24 8.85 68.64
CA ALA A 633 15.64 9.48 67.46
C ALA A 633 16.11 8.80 66.16
N VAL A 634 17.40 8.48 66.09
CA VAL A 634 18.04 7.83 64.93
C VAL A 634 17.67 6.36 64.83
N LEU A 635 17.61 5.64 65.96
CA LEU A 635 17.35 4.20 66.00
C LEU A 635 15.87 3.83 66.00
N SER A 636 14.97 4.80 66.10
CA SER A 636 13.51 4.59 66.19
C SER A 636 12.93 3.70 65.10
N THR A 637 13.50 3.73 63.90
CA THR A 637 13.07 2.98 62.71
C THR A 637 13.82 1.65 62.52
N THR A 638 14.77 1.32 63.39
CA THR A 638 15.49 0.03 63.37
C THR A 638 14.62 -1.10 63.94
N VAL A 639 14.96 -2.37 63.64
CA VAL A 639 14.20 -3.54 64.11
C VAL A 639 14.10 -3.63 65.63
N GLN A 640 15.15 -3.21 66.34
CA GLN A 640 15.19 -3.20 67.81
C GLN A 640 14.55 -1.92 68.40
N GLY A 641 14.03 -1.02 67.57
CA GLY A 641 13.31 0.21 67.96
C GLY A 641 14.17 1.25 68.68
N GLY A 642 13.57 2.35 69.13
CA GLY A 642 14.21 3.27 70.08
C GLY A 642 14.01 2.81 71.54
N ASP A 643 13.99 3.78 72.46
CA ASP A 643 13.73 3.64 73.89
C ASP A 643 14.87 2.97 74.67
N LEU A 644 16.10 3.42 74.45
CA LEU A 644 17.28 2.95 75.19
C LEU A 644 17.23 3.33 76.67
N GLU A 645 16.49 4.38 77.04
CA GLU A 645 16.39 4.88 78.43
C GLU A 645 15.63 3.92 79.36
N SER A 646 14.68 3.16 78.82
CA SER A 646 13.85 2.20 79.58
C SER A 646 14.42 0.78 79.57
N GLN A 647 15.42 0.52 78.72
CA GLN A 647 16.05 -0.80 78.58
C GLN A 647 17.09 -1.04 79.68
N ASP A 648 17.33 -2.33 79.96
CA ASP A 648 18.36 -2.75 80.91
C ASP A 648 19.75 -2.33 80.40
N PHE A 649 20.58 -1.77 81.29
CA PHE A 649 21.91 -1.27 80.95
C PHE A 649 22.79 -2.32 80.26
N VAL A 650 22.62 -3.62 80.56
CA VAL A 650 23.36 -4.69 79.89
C VAL A 650 22.92 -4.83 78.43
N ALA A 651 21.61 -4.79 78.17
CA ALA A 651 21.06 -4.83 76.82
C ALA A 651 21.44 -3.57 76.01
N VAL A 652 21.44 -2.41 76.65
CA VAL A 652 21.91 -1.15 76.05
C VAL A 652 23.40 -1.23 75.71
N GLU A 653 24.25 -1.75 76.60
CA GLU A 653 25.68 -1.93 76.34
C GLU A 653 25.95 -2.91 75.19
N GLU A 654 25.23 -4.05 75.14
CA GLU A 654 25.32 -5.03 74.04
C GLU A 654 24.92 -4.41 72.70
N ARG A 655 23.83 -3.63 72.68
CA ARG A 655 23.35 -2.96 71.48
C ARG A 655 24.29 -1.85 71.01
N LEU A 656 24.78 -1.02 71.93
CA LEU A 656 25.80 0.01 71.62
C LEU A 656 27.08 -0.62 71.11
N LYS A 657 27.46 -1.79 71.63
CA LYS A 657 28.62 -2.53 71.13
C LYS A 657 28.42 -3.04 69.70
N ALA A 658 27.24 -3.59 69.38
CA ALA A 658 26.92 -3.99 68.00
C ALA A 658 26.97 -2.80 67.02
N LEU A 659 26.42 -1.65 67.42
CA LEU A 659 26.49 -0.39 66.64
C LEU A 659 27.93 0.15 66.51
N PHE A 660 28.73 0.03 67.58
CA PHE A 660 30.12 0.44 67.61
C PHE A 660 31.00 -0.43 66.69
N ASP A 661 30.82 -1.74 66.75
CA ASP A 661 31.60 -2.69 65.96
C ASP A 661 31.29 -2.55 64.45
N ASP A 662 30.04 -2.22 64.10
CA ASP A 662 29.54 -2.05 62.72
C ASP A 662 29.63 -0.61 62.16
N HIS A 663 30.70 0.12 62.49
CA HIS A 663 30.90 1.51 62.06
C HIS A 663 31.07 1.68 60.55
N LEU A 664 31.58 0.67 59.83
CA LEU A 664 31.76 0.73 58.37
C LEU A 664 30.43 0.83 57.61
N ALA A 665 29.31 0.38 58.21
CA ALA A 665 27.98 0.55 57.61
C ALA A 665 27.59 2.04 57.48
N LEU A 666 28.13 2.91 58.34
CA LEU A 666 27.86 4.34 58.35
C LEU A 666 28.48 5.09 57.15
N ASP A 667 29.44 4.50 56.44
CA ASP A 667 30.02 5.11 55.23
C ASP A 667 29.00 5.20 54.08
N THR A 668 28.03 4.28 54.05
CA THR A 668 27.05 4.15 52.95
C THR A 668 25.62 4.49 53.36
N LEU A 669 25.30 4.39 54.66
CA LEU A 669 23.97 4.63 55.20
C LEU A 669 23.40 6.04 54.92
N PRO A 670 24.16 7.16 55.04
CA PRO A 670 23.63 8.50 54.81
C PRO A 670 23.15 8.73 53.38
N GLU A 671 23.93 8.24 52.41
CA GLU A 671 23.54 8.30 51.00
C GLU A 671 22.30 7.43 50.74
N ARG A 672 22.25 6.23 51.31
CA ARG A 672 21.10 5.32 51.19
C ARG A 672 19.81 5.93 51.74
N CYS A 673 19.85 6.54 52.93
CA CYS A 673 18.66 7.18 53.53
C CYS A 673 18.16 8.37 52.70
N ARG A 674 19.06 9.15 52.09
CA ARG A 674 18.67 10.23 51.16
C ARG A 674 17.94 9.66 49.95
N LEU A 675 18.46 8.59 49.36
CA LEU A 675 17.82 7.91 48.23
C LEU A 675 16.47 7.31 48.61
N GLU A 676 16.35 6.66 49.77
CA GLU A 676 15.07 6.16 50.30
C GLU A 676 14.02 7.27 50.40
N HIS A 677 14.40 8.45 50.90
CA HIS A 677 13.51 9.60 51.01
C HIS A 677 13.12 10.17 49.64
N GLU A 678 14.07 10.23 48.69
CA GLU A 678 13.78 10.63 47.31
C GLU A 678 12.79 9.66 46.63
N PHE A 679 12.96 8.35 46.81
CA PHE A 679 12.02 7.35 46.29
C PHE A 679 10.65 7.46 46.93
N GLN A 680 10.58 7.70 48.24
CA GLN A 680 9.31 7.92 48.95
C GLN A 680 8.58 9.15 48.41
N THR A 681 9.31 10.25 48.21
CA THR A 681 8.75 11.51 47.68
C THR A 681 8.23 11.34 46.26
N ALA A 682 8.93 10.56 45.43
CA ALA A 682 8.49 10.23 44.07
C ALA A 682 7.37 9.17 44.01
N GLY A 683 7.04 8.51 45.12
CA GLY A 683 6.03 7.45 45.16
C GLY A 683 6.52 6.09 44.64
N LEU A 684 7.83 5.83 44.68
CA LEU A 684 8.48 4.58 44.27
C LEU A 684 8.62 3.55 45.41
N THR A 685 8.08 3.84 46.60
CA THR A 685 8.21 2.98 47.79
C THR A 685 7.81 1.53 47.54
N GLU A 686 6.67 1.30 46.90
CA GLU A 686 6.18 -0.07 46.62
C GLU A 686 7.13 -0.83 45.68
N LEU A 687 7.75 -0.14 44.72
CA LEU A 687 8.74 -0.73 43.82
C LEU A 687 10.02 -1.09 44.59
N VAL A 688 10.53 -0.18 45.43
CA VAL A 688 11.73 -0.42 46.26
C VAL A 688 11.50 -1.61 47.21
N GLU A 689 10.34 -1.70 47.83
CA GLU A 689 9.96 -2.83 48.70
C GLU A 689 9.87 -4.16 47.92
N ASP A 690 9.33 -4.16 46.71
CA ASP A 690 9.29 -5.34 45.83
C ASP A 690 10.71 -5.78 45.43
N LEU A 691 11.58 -4.84 45.04
CA LEU A 691 12.98 -5.12 44.71
C LEU A 691 13.75 -5.71 45.89
N HIS A 692 13.55 -5.15 47.10
CA HIS A 692 14.15 -5.64 48.34
C HIS A 692 13.64 -7.05 48.70
N THR A 693 12.32 -7.26 48.65
CA THR A 693 11.70 -8.56 48.98
C THR A 693 12.21 -9.68 48.08
N ARG A 694 12.40 -9.39 46.78
CA ARG A 694 12.92 -10.35 45.80
C ARG A 694 14.45 -10.42 45.76
N ARG A 695 15.15 -9.54 46.49
CA ARG A 695 16.62 -9.39 46.48
C ARG A 695 17.18 -9.25 45.07
N VAL A 696 16.62 -8.31 44.30
CA VAL A 696 16.98 -8.12 42.89
C VAL A 696 18.44 -7.65 42.76
N PRO A 697 19.25 -8.28 41.90
CA PRO A 697 20.61 -7.82 41.61
C PRO A 697 20.64 -6.42 40.99
N VAL A 698 21.67 -5.64 41.29
CA VAL A 698 21.79 -4.22 40.87
C VAL A 698 21.67 -4.06 39.35
N GLU A 699 22.27 -4.98 38.59
CA GLU A 699 22.25 -4.99 37.14
C GLU A 699 20.85 -5.19 36.53
N SER A 700 19.88 -5.68 37.30
CA SER A 700 18.51 -5.96 36.84
C SER A 700 17.52 -4.87 37.20
N VAL A 701 17.91 -3.90 38.03
CA VAL A 701 17.03 -2.85 38.58
C VAL A 701 16.44 -1.95 37.50
N ASP A 702 17.23 -1.59 36.48
CA ASP A 702 16.78 -0.79 35.34
C ASP A 702 15.58 -1.45 34.63
N ALA A 703 15.71 -2.75 34.35
CA ALA A 703 14.69 -3.53 33.66
C ALA A 703 13.39 -3.63 34.47
N GLU A 704 13.49 -3.72 35.80
CA GLU A 704 12.35 -3.74 36.71
C GLU A 704 11.62 -2.39 36.77
N LEU A 705 12.35 -1.28 36.82
CA LEU A 705 11.75 0.06 36.75
C LEU A 705 11.03 0.26 35.41
N GLN A 706 11.67 -0.12 34.31
CA GLN A 706 11.07 -0.04 32.97
C GLN A 706 9.80 -0.90 32.89
N LEU A 707 9.82 -2.14 33.41
CA LEU A 707 8.64 -3.01 33.42
C LEU A 707 7.48 -2.39 34.22
N ALA A 708 7.75 -1.87 35.42
CA ALA A 708 6.74 -1.21 36.25
C ALA A 708 6.13 0.01 35.54
N TRP A 709 6.97 0.84 34.92
CA TRP A 709 6.52 2.03 34.20
C TRP A 709 5.71 1.68 32.95
N TRP A 710 6.27 0.89 32.03
CA TRP A 710 5.61 0.56 30.76
C TRP A 710 4.30 -0.19 30.96
N THR A 711 4.21 -1.08 31.95
CA THR A 711 2.96 -1.80 32.22
C THR A 711 1.90 -0.87 32.80
N THR A 712 2.31 0.10 33.63
CA THR A 712 1.42 1.15 34.14
C THR A 712 0.89 2.02 32.99
N VAL A 713 1.74 2.41 32.04
CA VAL A 713 1.32 3.21 30.87
C VAL A 713 0.37 2.41 29.99
N PHE A 714 0.72 1.15 29.66
CA PHE A 714 -0.12 0.25 28.87
C PHE A 714 -1.51 0.09 29.49
N GLU A 715 -1.60 -0.27 30.78
CA GLU A 715 -2.90 -0.44 31.46
C GLU A 715 -3.74 0.84 31.44
N ASN A 716 -3.12 2.01 31.62
CA ASN A 716 -3.82 3.28 31.59
C ASN A 716 -4.37 3.62 30.19
N ILE A 717 -3.58 3.37 29.13
CA ILE A 717 -4.02 3.60 27.74
C ILE A 717 -5.12 2.62 27.37
N VAL A 718 -4.95 1.32 27.67
CA VAL A 718 -5.94 0.28 27.36
C VAL A 718 -7.25 0.52 28.11
N ARG A 719 -7.22 0.86 29.41
CA ARG A 719 -8.43 1.18 30.18
C ARG A 719 -9.15 2.42 29.67
N ALA A 720 -8.44 3.37 29.07
CA ALA A 720 -9.04 4.57 28.49
C ALA A 720 -9.78 4.28 27.17
N SER A 721 -9.39 3.23 26.42
CA SER A 721 -10.12 2.77 25.23
C SER A 721 -10.98 1.55 25.51
N ALA A 722 -12.31 1.75 25.51
CA ALA A 722 -13.28 0.67 25.61
C ALA A 722 -13.24 -0.32 24.42
N ILE A 723 -12.58 0.05 23.31
CA ILE A 723 -12.45 -0.79 22.12
C ILE A 723 -11.29 -1.76 22.27
N ILE A 724 -10.12 -1.28 22.71
CA ILE A 724 -8.96 -2.14 22.94
C ILE A 724 -9.22 -3.07 24.14
N SER A 725 -9.81 -2.55 25.22
CA SER A 725 -10.02 -3.32 26.45
C SER A 725 -10.97 -4.53 26.32
N ASN A 726 -11.83 -4.58 25.29
CA ASN A 726 -12.89 -5.58 25.15
C ASN A 726 -12.74 -6.49 23.92
N GLN A 727 -11.68 -6.35 23.13
CA GLN A 727 -11.52 -7.06 21.86
C GLN A 727 -10.17 -7.77 21.80
N ASP A 728 -10.21 -9.10 21.64
CA ASP A 728 -9.04 -9.94 21.36
C ASP A 728 -8.67 -9.87 19.86
N GLY A 729 -7.47 -10.33 19.49
CA GLY A 729 -6.98 -10.32 18.11
C GLY A 729 -7.92 -11.01 17.10
N SER A 730 -8.72 -11.99 17.56
CA SER A 730 -9.75 -12.66 16.76
C SER A 730 -10.91 -11.75 16.30
N ALA A 731 -11.27 -10.74 17.10
CA ALA A 731 -12.31 -9.78 16.75
C ALA A 731 -11.85 -8.85 15.63
N LEU A 732 -10.57 -8.46 15.65
CA LEU A 732 -9.96 -7.64 14.59
C LEU A 732 -9.86 -8.43 13.29
N GLN A 733 -9.42 -9.71 13.36
CA GLN A 733 -9.40 -10.58 12.19
C GLN A 733 -10.79 -10.72 11.56
N SER A 734 -11.81 -10.98 12.38
CA SER A 734 -13.20 -11.09 11.90
C SER A 734 -13.70 -9.80 11.24
N ALA A 735 -13.30 -8.63 11.76
CA ALA A 735 -13.64 -7.34 11.16
C ALA A 735 -12.91 -7.10 9.83
N ALA A 736 -11.64 -7.49 9.73
CA ALA A 736 -10.85 -7.41 8.50
C ALA A 736 -11.39 -8.35 7.41
N ASP A 737 -11.76 -9.58 7.77
CA ASP A 737 -12.36 -10.54 6.85
C ASP A 737 -13.73 -10.05 6.36
N ARG A 738 -14.57 -9.53 7.27
CA ARG A 738 -15.86 -8.93 6.89
C ARG A 738 -15.67 -7.72 5.97
N PHE A 739 -14.68 -6.88 6.26
CA PHE A 739 -14.34 -5.75 5.39
C PHE A 739 -13.98 -6.21 3.98
N ALA A 740 -13.05 -7.17 3.85
CA ALA A 740 -12.62 -7.68 2.55
C ALA A 740 -13.78 -8.29 1.76
N GLN A 741 -14.69 -8.99 2.44
CA GLN A 741 -15.91 -9.53 1.84
C GLN A 741 -16.83 -8.42 1.34
N VAL A 742 -17.23 -7.50 2.20
CA VAL A 742 -18.18 -6.42 1.88
C VAL A 742 -17.61 -5.50 0.80
N ASP A 743 -16.33 -5.19 0.83
CA ASP A 743 -15.65 -4.39 -0.20
C ASP A 743 -15.64 -5.10 -1.57
N THR A 744 -15.40 -6.41 -1.60
CA THR A 744 -15.50 -7.20 -2.85
C THR A 744 -16.93 -7.22 -3.39
N GLU A 745 -17.92 -7.35 -2.51
CA GLU A 745 -19.34 -7.28 -2.89
C GLU A 745 -19.73 -5.89 -3.38
N HIS A 746 -19.18 -4.82 -2.77
CA HIS A 746 -19.40 -3.44 -3.19
C HIS A 746 -18.88 -3.21 -4.61
N VAL A 747 -17.62 -3.56 -4.90
CA VAL A 747 -17.03 -3.44 -6.24
C VAL A 747 -17.88 -4.17 -7.29
N ARG A 748 -18.35 -5.38 -6.98
CA ARG A 748 -19.24 -6.15 -7.88
C ARG A 748 -20.63 -5.53 -8.05
N SER A 749 -21.10 -4.75 -7.09
CA SER A 749 -22.42 -4.10 -7.15
C SER A 749 -22.44 -2.82 -7.99
N VAL A 750 -21.28 -2.20 -8.25
CA VAL A 750 -21.16 -0.96 -9.03
C VAL A 750 -21.72 -1.13 -10.44
N GLY A 751 -21.26 -2.14 -11.19
CA GLY A 751 -21.66 -2.36 -12.58
C GLY A 751 -23.18 -2.52 -12.79
N PRO A 752 -23.85 -3.43 -12.06
CA PRO A 752 -25.31 -3.56 -12.09
C PRO A 752 -26.04 -2.28 -11.70
N MET A 753 -25.55 -1.52 -10.73
CA MET A 753 -26.11 -0.23 -10.34
C MET A 753 -25.99 0.79 -11.50
N VAL A 754 -24.79 0.96 -12.08
CA VAL A 754 -24.56 1.85 -13.22
C VAL A 754 -25.45 1.47 -14.41
N ALA A 755 -25.63 0.16 -14.68
CA ALA A 755 -26.50 -0.35 -15.74
C ALA A 755 -27.97 0.04 -15.51
N GLN A 756 -28.45 -0.16 -14.28
CA GLN A 756 -29.82 0.20 -13.88
C GLN A 756 -30.06 1.72 -13.96
N GLU A 757 -29.11 2.52 -13.50
CA GLU A 757 -29.18 3.98 -13.53
C GLU A 757 -29.09 4.57 -14.95
N SER A 758 -28.26 3.97 -15.80
CA SER A 758 -28.22 4.27 -17.23
C SER A 758 -29.54 3.93 -17.92
N MET A 759 -30.12 2.77 -17.62
CA MET A 759 -31.41 2.34 -18.18
C MET A 759 -32.58 3.23 -17.73
N ARG A 760 -32.59 3.64 -16.45
CA ARG A 760 -33.57 4.58 -15.91
C ARG A 760 -33.55 5.91 -16.67
N ARG A 761 -32.36 6.49 -16.88
CA ARG A 761 -32.21 7.75 -17.63
C ARG A 761 -32.65 7.61 -19.09
N LEU A 762 -32.33 6.49 -19.73
CA LEU A 762 -32.81 6.21 -21.08
C LEU A 762 -34.34 6.11 -21.11
N CYS A 763 -34.95 5.36 -20.21
CA CYS A 763 -36.40 5.24 -20.07
C CYS A 763 -37.08 6.61 -19.94
N GLU A 764 -36.61 7.45 -19.01
CA GLU A 764 -37.10 8.82 -18.82
C GLU A 764 -36.96 9.67 -20.08
N MET A 765 -35.82 9.55 -20.79
CA MET A 765 -35.59 10.22 -22.06
C MET A 765 -36.58 9.78 -23.14
N LEU A 766 -36.80 8.48 -23.32
CA LEU A 766 -37.74 7.94 -24.30
C LEU A 766 -39.19 8.39 -24.01
N PHE A 767 -39.58 8.47 -22.73
CA PHE A 767 -40.88 9.02 -22.34
C PHE A 767 -41.00 10.51 -22.64
N SER A 768 -39.95 11.30 -22.39
CA SER A 768 -39.95 12.73 -22.72
C SER A 768 -39.94 13.01 -24.24
N ARG A 769 -39.41 12.08 -25.05
CA ARG A 769 -39.23 12.19 -26.51
C ARG A 769 -39.90 11.06 -27.29
N THR A 770 -41.14 10.71 -26.94
CA THR A 770 -41.83 9.51 -27.47
C THR A 770 -41.95 9.48 -29.00
N GLN A 771 -42.24 10.62 -29.64
CA GLN A 771 -42.37 10.66 -31.10
C GLN A 771 -41.04 10.37 -31.80
N GLU A 772 -39.96 10.96 -31.33
CA GLU A 772 -38.60 10.77 -31.87
C GLU A 772 -38.13 9.32 -31.67
N SER A 773 -38.36 8.77 -30.47
CA SER A 773 -38.04 7.37 -30.14
C SER A 773 -38.77 6.38 -31.05
N ASN A 774 -40.08 6.56 -31.26
CA ASN A 774 -40.87 5.69 -32.13
C ASN A 774 -40.45 5.78 -33.60
N GLN A 775 -40.06 6.96 -34.07
CA GLN A 775 -39.48 7.14 -35.41
C GLN A 775 -38.19 6.34 -35.53
N LEU A 776 -37.27 6.48 -34.58
CA LEU A 776 -36.01 5.75 -34.58
C LEU A 776 -36.23 4.23 -34.52
N HIS A 777 -37.11 3.72 -33.65
CA HIS A 777 -37.46 2.31 -33.57
C HIS A 777 -38.00 1.78 -34.91
N THR A 778 -38.96 2.48 -35.52
CA THR A 778 -39.55 2.09 -36.82
C THR A 778 -38.49 1.99 -37.91
N VAL A 779 -37.54 2.91 -37.87
CA VAL A 779 -36.43 3.05 -38.80
C VAL A 779 -35.37 1.95 -38.58
N LEU A 780 -35.10 1.57 -37.34
CA LEU A 780 -34.19 0.47 -36.98
C LEU A 780 -34.79 -0.93 -37.23
N ALA A 781 -36.09 -1.11 -36.98
CA ALA A 781 -36.82 -2.36 -37.20
C ALA A 781 -37.06 -2.68 -38.69
N GLY A 782 -36.75 -1.73 -39.60
CA GLY A 782 -36.87 -1.91 -41.03
C GLY A 782 -35.89 -2.92 -41.62
N LYS A 783 -36.18 -3.44 -42.82
CA LYS A 783 -35.28 -4.36 -43.55
C LYS A 783 -34.01 -3.68 -44.08
N THR A 784 -34.00 -2.36 -44.18
CA THR A 784 -32.89 -1.58 -44.71
C THR A 784 -32.02 -1.10 -43.56
N ARG A 785 -30.76 -1.54 -43.54
CA ARG A 785 -29.79 -1.11 -42.54
C ARG A 785 -29.43 0.36 -42.74
N ILE A 786 -29.28 1.08 -41.64
CA ILE A 786 -29.04 2.53 -41.63
C ILE A 786 -27.65 2.80 -41.06
N PRO A 787 -26.83 3.63 -41.73
CA PRO A 787 -25.51 3.98 -41.23
C PRO A 787 -25.56 4.65 -39.86
N LEU A 788 -24.57 4.35 -39.01
CA LEU A 788 -24.44 4.96 -37.69
C LEU A 788 -24.33 6.48 -37.77
N SER A 789 -23.66 7.01 -38.81
CA SER A 789 -23.57 8.46 -39.07
C SER A 789 -24.94 9.13 -39.20
N ARG A 790 -25.89 8.47 -39.87
CA ARG A 790 -27.25 8.97 -40.00
C ARG A 790 -28.01 8.92 -38.68
N ILE A 791 -27.89 7.82 -37.93
CA ILE A 791 -28.51 7.70 -36.60
C ILE A 791 -27.99 8.79 -35.66
N ARG A 792 -26.67 9.01 -35.63
CA ARG A 792 -26.03 10.07 -34.85
C ARG A 792 -26.53 11.46 -35.24
N ARG A 793 -26.62 11.76 -36.53
CA ARG A 793 -27.03 13.07 -37.02
C ARG A 793 -28.49 13.36 -36.71
N ASP A 794 -29.35 12.37 -36.94
CA ASP A 794 -30.79 12.53 -36.84
C ASP A 794 -31.29 12.35 -35.37
N HIS A 795 -30.58 11.55 -34.55
CA HIS A 795 -30.95 11.18 -33.16
C HIS A 795 -29.74 11.09 -32.19
N PRO A 796 -28.94 12.17 -32.01
CA PRO A 796 -27.69 12.12 -31.25
C PRO A 796 -27.88 11.78 -29.76
N GLU A 797 -28.86 12.41 -29.11
CA GLU A 797 -29.08 12.25 -27.67
C GLU A 797 -29.62 10.87 -27.30
N ILE A 798 -30.55 10.34 -28.11
CA ILE A 798 -31.10 8.99 -27.90
C ILE A 798 -30.01 7.94 -28.12
N LEU A 799 -29.15 8.10 -29.13
CA LEU A 799 -28.01 7.22 -29.34
C LEU A 799 -27.04 7.25 -28.14
N ALA A 800 -26.68 8.44 -27.66
CA ALA A 800 -25.79 8.62 -26.53
C ALA A 800 -26.37 8.06 -25.22
N ALA A 801 -27.69 8.10 -25.02
CA ALA A 801 -28.33 7.48 -23.86
C ALA A 801 -28.50 5.97 -23.99
N ALA A 802 -28.80 5.47 -25.21
CA ALA A 802 -28.98 4.05 -25.47
C ALA A 802 -27.64 3.29 -25.42
N LYS A 803 -26.63 3.84 -26.08
CA LYS A 803 -25.31 3.26 -26.20
C LYS A 803 -24.25 4.29 -25.82
N PRO A 804 -24.13 4.62 -24.52
CA PRO A 804 -23.23 5.67 -24.06
C PRO A 804 -21.75 5.33 -24.26
N ILE A 805 -21.40 4.06 -24.46
CA ILE A 805 -20.02 3.64 -24.69
C ILE A 805 -19.90 3.10 -26.13
N ILE A 806 -19.19 3.82 -26.97
CA ILE A 806 -18.91 3.43 -28.36
C ILE A 806 -17.48 2.88 -28.44
N VAL A 807 -17.31 1.73 -29.07
CA VAL A 807 -16.02 1.07 -29.26
C VAL A 807 -15.67 1.05 -30.74
N ALA A 808 -14.52 1.61 -31.12
CA ALA A 808 -14.04 1.61 -32.49
C ALA A 808 -12.52 1.73 -32.56
N THR A 809 -11.86 0.94 -33.42
CA THR A 809 -10.43 1.15 -33.73
C THR A 809 -10.26 2.37 -34.63
N PRO A 810 -9.05 2.98 -34.75
CA PRO A 810 -8.82 4.12 -35.63
C PRO A 810 -9.26 3.87 -37.09
N ALA A 811 -8.95 2.68 -37.60
CA ALA A 811 -9.39 2.24 -38.93
C ALA A 811 -10.91 2.09 -39.04
N THR A 812 -11.59 1.62 -37.98
CA THR A 812 -13.05 1.52 -37.96
C THR A 812 -13.70 2.91 -37.98
N LEU A 813 -13.12 3.87 -37.26
CA LEU A 813 -13.60 5.24 -37.22
C LEU A 813 -13.55 5.88 -38.62
N ALA A 814 -12.39 5.83 -39.28
CA ALA A 814 -12.21 6.39 -40.62
C ALA A 814 -13.12 5.72 -41.67
N ALA A 815 -13.43 4.43 -41.52
CA ALA A 815 -14.26 3.69 -42.47
C ALA A 815 -15.77 3.86 -42.28
N LEU A 816 -16.25 3.96 -41.03
CA LEU A 816 -17.67 3.79 -40.72
C LEU A 816 -18.34 5.03 -40.09
N THR A 817 -17.60 6.10 -39.85
CA THR A 817 -18.11 7.33 -39.20
C THR A 817 -17.59 8.59 -39.88
N ASP A 818 -18.34 9.69 -39.82
CA ASP A 818 -17.85 10.98 -40.35
C ASP A 818 -16.89 11.64 -39.33
N PRO A 819 -15.91 12.46 -39.79
CA PRO A 819 -14.92 13.17 -38.95
C PRO A 819 -15.53 14.34 -38.17
N THR A 820 -16.55 14.04 -37.38
CA THR A 820 -17.26 14.99 -36.52
C THR A 820 -17.44 14.36 -35.14
N THR A 821 -17.74 15.18 -34.13
CA THR A 821 -17.91 14.73 -32.74
C THR A 821 -18.90 13.56 -32.65
N LEU A 822 -18.43 12.46 -32.04
CA LEU A 822 -19.17 11.22 -31.84
C LEU A 822 -19.50 11.00 -30.36
N ALA A 823 -18.60 11.43 -29.47
CA ALA A 823 -18.75 11.31 -28.02
C ALA A 823 -18.21 12.56 -27.31
N ASP A 824 -18.52 12.70 -26.02
CA ASP A 824 -17.93 13.75 -25.20
C ASP A 824 -16.47 13.42 -24.90
N VAL A 825 -16.19 12.20 -24.44
CA VAL A 825 -14.86 11.69 -24.07
C VAL A 825 -14.35 10.71 -25.12
N ALA A 826 -13.08 10.79 -25.52
CA ALA A 826 -12.35 9.67 -26.12
C ALA A 826 -11.34 9.08 -25.13
N ILE A 827 -11.46 7.79 -24.85
CA ILE A 827 -10.45 7.01 -24.11
C ILE A 827 -9.54 6.37 -25.15
N ILE A 828 -8.30 6.86 -25.25
CA ILE A 828 -7.30 6.43 -26.22
C ILE A 828 -6.36 5.44 -25.51
N ASP A 829 -6.46 4.17 -25.88
CA ASP A 829 -5.75 3.07 -25.21
C ASP A 829 -4.79 2.36 -26.18
N ALA A 830 -3.67 1.87 -25.63
CA ALA A 830 -2.60 1.21 -26.37
C ALA A 830 -2.05 2.01 -27.56
N ALA A 831 -2.06 3.34 -27.44
CA ALA A 831 -1.68 4.26 -28.51
C ALA A 831 -0.18 4.61 -28.57
N ALA A 832 0.64 4.05 -27.67
CA ALA A 832 2.05 4.44 -27.51
C ALA A 832 2.86 4.43 -28.82
N HIS A 833 2.52 3.50 -29.72
CA HIS A 833 3.27 3.24 -30.96
C HIS A 833 2.46 3.43 -32.25
N ILE A 834 1.30 4.10 -32.21
CA ILE A 834 0.50 4.30 -33.42
C ILE A 834 1.15 5.30 -34.38
N PRO A 835 0.91 5.19 -35.69
CA PRO A 835 1.25 6.24 -36.65
C PRO A 835 0.65 7.59 -36.22
N ALA A 836 1.45 8.64 -36.27
CA ALA A 836 1.09 9.96 -35.72
C ALA A 836 -0.24 10.50 -36.27
N ILE A 837 -0.51 10.27 -37.55
CA ILE A 837 -1.69 10.80 -38.21
C ILE A 837 -3.00 10.17 -37.71
N GLN A 838 -2.95 8.94 -37.17
CA GLN A 838 -4.13 8.27 -36.64
C GLN A 838 -4.72 9.01 -35.44
N LEU A 839 -3.91 9.69 -34.63
CA LEU A 839 -4.41 10.46 -33.48
C LEU A 839 -5.41 11.53 -33.92
N LEU A 840 -5.17 12.21 -35.06
CA LEU A 840 -6.06 13.26 -35.55
C LEU A 840 -7.47 12.71 -35.85
N THR A 841 -7.54 11.52 -36.45
CA THR A 841 -8.80 10.82 -36.72
C THR A 841 -9.56 10.46 -35.44
N ILE A 842 -8.87 10.27 -34.33
CA ILE A 842 -9.51 9.96 -33.06
C ILE A 842 -10.02 11.24 -32.40
N VAL A 843 -9.15 12.24 -32.29
CA VAL A 843 -9.42 13.47 -31.52
C VAL A 843 -10.55 14.29 -32.14
N CYS A 844 -10.70 14.31 -33.47
CA CYS A 844 -11.80 15.05 -34.13
C CYS A 844 -13.20 14.55 -33.71
N ARG A 845 -13.29 13.33 -33.16
CA ARG A 845 -14.55 12.68 -32.75
C ARG A 845 -14.89 12.84 -31.27
N ALA A 846 -14.08 13.55 -30.49
CA ALA A 846 -14.39 13.81 -29.08
C ALA A 846 -14.05 15.25 -28.67
N LYS A 847 -14.69 15.72 -27.60
CA LYS A 847 -14.44 17.06 -27.03
C LYS A 847 -13.27 17.03 -26.03
N GLN A 848 -13.14 15.92 -25.31
CA GLN A 848 -12.09 15.68 -24.32
C GLN A 848 -11.45 14.32 -24.54
N VAL A 849 -10.21 14.14 -24.04
CA VAL A 849 -9.43 12.92 -24.23
C VAL A 849 -8.83 12.41 -22.92
N ALA A 850 -8.82 11.10 -22.75
CA ALA A 850 -8.05 10.39 -21.74
C ALA A 850 -7.07 9.46 -22.44
N VAL A 851 -5.77 9.67 -22.27
CA VAL A 851 -4.73 8.86 -22.94
C VAL A 851 -4.12 7.89 -21.95
N LEU A 852 -4.26 6.58 -22.20
CA LEU A 852 -3.65 5.53 -21.38
C LEU A 852 -2.39 5.03 -22.10
N ALA A 853 -1.22 5.39 -21.56
CA ALA A 853 0.06 4.97 -22.12
C ALA A 853 1.18 5.06 -21.09
N HIS A 854 2.22 4.24 -21.26
CA HIS A 854 3.44 4.37 -20.48
C HIS A 854 4.24 5.56 -21.01
N ARG A 855 4.26 6.67 -20.28
CA ARG A 855 4.77 7.96 -20.76
C ARG A 855 6.23 7.89 -21.23
N SER A 856 7.05 7.07 -20.56
CA SER A 856 8.48 6.90 -20.86
C SER A 856 8.75 6.20 -22.19
N THR A 857 7.80 5.39 -22.69
CA THR A 857 7.98 4.58 -23.92
C THR A 857 7.07 4.99 -25.07
N VAL A 858 6.32 6.10 -24.96
CA VAL A 858 5.55 6.63 -26.10
C VAL A 858 6.48 7.05 -27.24
N THR A 859 6.31 6.41 -28.39
CA THR A 859 7.09 6.69 -29.60
C THR A 859 6.33 7.51 -30.62
N SER A 860 4.99 7.48 -30.61
CA SER A 860 4.17 8.26 -31.53
C SER A 860 4.36 9.76 -31.26
N PRO A 861 4.90 10.56 -32.21
CA PRO A 861 5.14 11.98 -31.99
C PRO A 861 3.88 12.77 -31.65
N SER A 862 2.74 12.38 -32.23
CA SER A 862 1.45 13.02 -31.97
C SER A 862 0.93 12.75 -30.55
N VAL A 863 1.03 11.49 -30.08
CA VAL A 863 0.60 11.09 -28.74
C VAL A 863 1.50 11.70 -27.69
N LYS A 864 2.81 11.74 -27.94
CA LYS A 864 3.78 12.42 -27.09
C LYS A 864 3.46 13.91 -26.97
N ALA A 865 3.23 14.59 -28.08
CA ALA A 865 2.85 16.00 -28.09
C ALA A 865 1.53 16.24 -27.33
N LEU A 866 0.55 15.34 -27.48
CA LEU A 866 -0.70 15.43 -26.72
C LEU A 866 -0.46 15.26 -25.22
N MET A 867 0.26 14.22 -24.78
CA MET A 867 0.54 13.97 -23.36
C MET A 867 1.38 15.08 -22.69
N GLU A 868 2.17 15.84 -23.45
CA GLU A 868 2.88 17.03 -22.97
C GLU A 868 1.95 18.23 -22.72
N LEU A 869 0.78 18.26 -23.37
CA LEU A 869 -0.24 19.29 -23.18
C LEU A 869 -1.21 18.97 -22.04
N LEU A 870 -1.29 17.70 -21.61
CA LEU A 870 -2.27 17.22 -20.63
C LEU A 870 -1.70 17.13 -19.20
N PRO A 871 -2.52 17.35 -18.16
CA PRO A 871 -2.17 16.92 -16.80
C PRO A 871 -2.00 15.40 -16.77
N SER A 872 -1.09 14.92 -15.90
CA SER A 872 -0.73 13.50 -15.83
C SER A 872 -1.09 12.91 -14.48
N VAL A 873 -1.76 11.75 -14.50
CA VAL A 873 -2.02 10.92 -13.31
C VAL A 873 -1.21 9.65 -13.42
N LYS A 874 -0.28 9.42 -12.47
CA LYS A 874 0.50 8.18 -12.42
C LYS A 874 -0.30 7.12 -11.66
N VAL A 875 -0.49 5.97 -12.29
CA VAL A 875 -1.23 4.83 -11.71
C VAL A 875 -0.23 3.77 -11.23
N ARG A 876 -0.55 3.11 -10.10
CA ARG A 876 0.29 2.03 -9.58
C ARG A 876 0.07 0.77 -10.42
N SER A 877 1.15 0.10 -10.80
CA SER A 877 1.06 -1.20 -11.47
C SER A 877 0.78 -2.31 -10.46
N HIS A 878 0.00 -3.31 -10.89
CA HIS A 878 -0.16 -4.56 -10.16
C HIS A 878 1.19 -5.29 -10.00
N PRO A 879 1.33 -6.13 -8.96
CA PRO A 879 2.55 -6.91 -8.77
C PRO A 879 2.88 -7.79 -9.96
N VAL A 880 4.18 -7.94 -10.23
CA VAL A 880 4.69 -8.80 -11.29
C VAL A 880 5.68 -9.82 -10.75
N ARG A 881 5.63 -11.05 -11.29
CA ARG A 881 6.55 -12.13 -10.90
C ARG A 881 7.90 -12.07 -11.62
N ARG A 882 8.27 -10.90 -12.12
CA ARG A 882 9.40 -10.71 -13.03
C ARG A 882 10.72 -10.98 -12.31
N ALA A 883 11.71 -11.49 -13.05
CA ALA A 883 13.06 -11.64 -12.53
C ALA A 883 13.66 -10.28 -12.10
N PRO A 884 14.20 -10.13 -10.87
CA PRO A 884 14.79 -8.87 -10.40
C PRO A 884 15.92 -8.32 -11.29
N ARG A 885 16.67 -9.21 -11.95
CA ARG A 885 17.72 -8.80 -12.91
C ARG A 885 17.16 -8.10 -14.14
N LEU A 886 16.00 -8.54 -14.64
CA LEU A 886 15.33 -7.88 -15.75
C LEU A 886 14.76 -6.52 -15.33
N ALA A 887 14.20 -6.43 -14.11
CA ALA A 887 13.78 -5.16 -13.52
C ALA A 887 14.94 -4.15 -13.48
N ALA A 888 16.11 -4.56 -12.96
CA ALA A 888 17.31 -3.73 -12.92
C ALA A 888 17.81 -3.32 -14.32
N PHE A 889 17.77 -4.24 -15.29
CA PHE A 889 18.12 -3.93 -16.67
C PHE A 889 17.20 -2.85 -17.26
N LEU A 890 15.88 -3.01 -17.13
CA LEU A 890 14.89 -2.04 -17.62
C LEU A 890 15.10 -0.64 -17.03
N GLU A 891 15.33 -0.53 -15.72
CA GLU A 891 15.65 0.74 -15.07
C GLU A 891 16.94 1.35 -15.62
N SER A 892 18.00 0.56 -15.74
CA SER A 892 19.29 1.05 -16.24
C SER A 892 19.21 1.56 -17.69
N GLN A 893 18.28 1.01 -18.48
CA GLN A 893 18.03 1.39 -19.86
C GLN A 893 16.94 2.48 -20.01
N GLY A 894 16.46 3.05 -18.91
CA GLY A 894 15.56 4.20 -18.92
C GLY A 894 14.09 3.86 -19.20
N TYR A 895 13.64 2.65 -18.85
CA TYR A 895 12.22 2.30 -18.92
C TYR A 895 11.37 3.16 -17.97
N GLY A 896 11.91 3.50 -16.80
CA GLY A 896 11.18 4.13 -15.70
C GLY A 896 11.28 3.27 -14.44
N GLU A 897 10.63 3.73 -13.37
CA GLU A 897 10.57 3.00 -12.10
C GLU A 897 9.79 1.69 -12.26
N VAL A 898 10.39 0.56 -11.90
CA VAL A 898 9.74 -0.76 -11.95
C VAL A 898 9.65 -1.39 -10.56
N ARG A 899 8.70 -2.32 -10.41
CA ARG A 899 8.49 -3.00 -9.14
C ARG A 899 9.49 -4.14 -8.93
N TYR A 900 9.95 -4.28 -7.68
CA TYR A 900 10.73 -5.41 -7.19
C TYR A 900 9.86 -6.23 -6.22
N ASP A 901 8.90 -6.96 -6.78
CA ASP A 901 7.94 -7.71 -5.98
C ASP A 901 8.53 -9.02 -5.44
N VAL A 902 8.26 -9.31 -4.17
CA VAL A 902 8.79 -10.48 -3.47
C VAL A 902 7.92 -11.70 -3.81
N THR A 903 8.46 -12.63 -4.61
CA THR A 903 7.77 -13.85 -5.03
C THR A 903 8.23 -15.07 -4.26
N THR A 904 7.36 -16.07 -4.17
CA THR A 904 7.79 -17.43 -3.77
C THR A 904 8.72 -18.00 -4.84
N GLU A 905 9.73 -18.79 -4.44
CA GLU A 905 10.70 -19.37 -5.37
C GLU A 905 10.08 -20.10 -6.58
N PRO A 906 9.00 -20.91 -6.44
CA PRO A 906 8.38 -21.58 -7.58
C PRO A 906 7.69 -20.61 -8.54
N SER A 907 7.25 -19.45 -8.04
CA SER A 907 6.51 -18.45 -8.81
C SER A 907 7.44 -17.45 -9.48
N GLN A 908 8.67 -17.30 -9.01
CA GLN A 908 9.65 -16.36 -9.53
C GLN A 908 9.95 -16.62 -11.01
N GLY A 909 9.88 -15.55 -11.79
CA GLY A 909 10.24 -15.51 -13.20
C GLY A 909 11.73 -15.71 -13.44
N ARG A 910 12.06 -16.09 -14.67
CA ARG A 910 13.46 -16.23 -15.12
C ARG A 910 13.62 -15.63 -16.50
N VAL A 911 14.83 -15.15 -16.78
CA VAL A 911 15.26 -14.76 -18.13
C VAL A 911 16.16 -15.86 -18.67
N ALA A 912 15.89 -16.35 -19.87
CA ALA A 912 16.71 -17.34 -20.55
C ALA A 912 17.08 -16.85 -21.95
N PHE A 913 18.34 -17.09 -22.34
CA PHE A 913 18.85 -16.78 -23.66
C PHE A 913 19.09 -18.06 -24.45
N HIS A 914 18.47 -18.16 -25.62
CA HIS A 914 18.53 -19.30 -26.52
C HIS A 914 19.25 -18.88 -27.80
N LYS A 915 20.56 -19.12 -27.84
CA LYS A 915 21.38 -18.92 -29.03
C LYS A 915 21.19 -20.08 -30.00
N VAL A 916 20.85 -19.77 -31.25
CA VAL A 916 20.61 -20.74 -32.31
C VAL A 916 21.60 -20.54 -33.45
N GLU A 917 22.27 -21.60 -33.87
CA GLU A 917 23.11 -21.54 -35.07
C GLU A 917 22.21 -21.60 -36.32
N ALA A 918 21.89 -20.44 -36.89
CA ALA A 918 20.98 -20.34 -38.03
C ALA A 918 21.58 -19.52 -39.19
N ASN A 919 21.39 -20.04 -40.39
CA ASN A 919 21.74 -19.38 -41.64
C ASN A 919 20.53 -19.41 -42.59
N GLY A 920 20.39 -18.41 -43.45
CA GLY A 920 19.30 -18.38 -44.43
C GLY A 920 19.64 -17.70 -45.74
N THR A 921 18.70 -17.80 -46.67
CA THR A 921 18.75 -17.09 -47.95
C THR A 921 18.18 -15.70 -47.77
N PRO A 922 18.89 -14.65 -48.20
CA PRO A 922 18.39 -13.29 -48.06
C PRO A 922 17.15 -13.07 -48.93
N VAL A 923 16.21 -12.27 -48.43
CA VAL A 923 15.07 -11.77 -49.19
C VAL A 923 15.58 -10.90 -50.31
N MET A 924 15.16 -11.14 -51.56
CA MET A 924 15.70 -10.42 -52.73
C MET A 924 15.52 -8.90 -52.65
N ALA A 925 14.42 -8.44 -52.04
CA ALA A 925 14.11 -7.02 -51.94
C ALA A 925 15.00 -6.28 -50.92
N THR A 926 15.25 -6.88 -49.75
CA THR A 926 15.98 -6.22 -48.64
C THR A 926 17.43 -6.67 -48.53
N GLY A 927 17.78 -7.82 -49.10
CA GLY A 927 19.09 -8.47 -48.92
C GLY A 927 19.29 -9.09 -47.53
N LEU A 928 18.29 -9.03 -46.66
CA LEU A 928 18.34 -9.50 -45.28
C LEU A 928 17.81 -10.92 -45.14
N VAL A 929 18.33 -11.68 -44.18
CA VAL A 929 17.72 -12.96 -43.77
C VAL A 929 16.75 -12.65 -42.63
N GLU A 930 15.49 -12.39 -42.98
CA GLU A 930 14.45 -11.92 -42.05
C GLU A 930 13.69 -13.06 -41.34
N SER A 931 14.04 -14.31 -41.62
CA SER A 931 13.49 -15.48 -40.95
C SER A 931 14.33 -16.73 -41.21
N SER A 932 14.67 -17.48 -40.16
CA SER A 932 15.37 -18.76 -40.26
C SER A 932 14.47 -19.92 -39.79
N GLN A 933 14.68 -21.13 -40.33
CA GLN A 933 13.89 -22.29 -39.90
C GLN A 933 14.32 -22.75 -38.50
N GLN A 934 15.62 -22.70 -38.21
CA GLN A 934 16.19 -23.13 -36.95
C GLN A 934 15.65 -22.31 -35.77
N GLU A 935 15.51 -20.99 -35.93
CA GLU A 935 14.91 -20.14 -34.91
C GLU A 935 13.40 -20.40 -34.74
N ILE A 936 12.67 -20.68 -35.82
CA ILE A 936 11.26 -21.11 -35.75
C ILE A 936 11.15 -22.43 -34.97
N ASP A 937 11.99 -23.41 -35.27
CA ASP A 937 12.00 -24.71 -34.61
C ASP A 937 12.29 -24.56 -33.11
N GLU A 938 13.18 -23.64 -32.74
CA GLU A 938 13.49 -23.34 -31.33
C GLU A 938 12.33 -22.67 -30.60
N VAL A 939 11.67 -21.68 -31.21
CA VAL A 939 10.45 -21.07 -30.65
C VAL A 939 9.36 -22.12 -30.47
N VAL A 940 9.17 -23.01 -31.45
CA VAL A 940 8.23 -24.14 -31.38
C VAL A 940 8.59 -25.11 -30.26
N ARG A 941 9.89 -25.41 -30.06
CA ARG A 941 10.38 -26.24 -28.96
C ARG A 941 10.00 -25.64 -27.60
N ILE A 942 10.29 -24.35 -27.40
CA ILE A 942 9.95 -23.63 -26.16
C ILE A 942 8.43 -23.66 -25.91
N ILE A 943 7.61 -23.36 -26.93
CA ILE A 943 6.13 -23.44 -26.82
C ILE A 943 5.69 -24.85 -26.42
N THR A 944 6.32 -25.88 -27.00
CA THR A 944 5.98 -27.28 -26.71
C THR A 944 6.37 -27.68 -25.29
N GLU A 945 7.51 -27.22 -24.78
CA GLU A 945 7.94 -27.43 -23.40
C GLU A 945 7.03 -26.72 -22.40
N ARG A 946 6.63 -25.48 -22.69
CA ARG A 946 5.63 -24.75 -21.90
C ARG A 946 4.31 -25.51 -21.86
N ALA A 947 3.81 -25.96 -23.01
CA ALA A 947 2.58 -26.75 -23.08
C ALA A 947 2.67 -28.04 -22.26
N ALA A 948 3.82 -28.73 -22.29
CA ALA A 948 4.05 -29.95 -21.51
C ALA A 948 4.16 -29.72 -20.00
N SER A 949 4.50 -28.49 -19.57
CA SER A 949 4.58 -28.14 -18.14
C SER A 949 3.22 -27.98 -17.45
N PHE A 950 2.12 -27.91 -18.22
CA PHE A 950 0.77 -27.76 -17.69
C PHE A 950 -0.03 -29.06 -17.78
N ASN A 951 -0.58 -29.49 -16.65
CA ASN A 951 -1.69 -30.46 -16.63
C ASN A 951 -3.02 -29.79 -17.02
N VAL A 952 -3.27 -28.61 -16.46
CA VAL A 952 -4.40 -27.73 -16.78
C VAL A 952 -3.85 -26.33 -16.91
N VAL A 953 -4.12 -25.69 -18.05
CA VAL A 953 -3.68 -24.31 -18.30
C VAL A 953 -4.60 -23.35 -17.55
N PRO A 954 -4.07 -22.46 -16.69
CA PRO A 954 -4.89 -21.45 -16.03
C PRO A 954 -5.59 -20.55 -17.04
N VAL A 955 -6.83 -20.13 -16.75
CA VAL A 955 -7.62 -19.27 -17.65
C VAL A 955 -6.90 -17.95 -17.96
N GLY A 956 -6.19 -17.39 -16.96
CA GLY A 956 -5.41 -16.16 -17.11
C GLY A 956 -4.00 -16.34 -17.68
N TYR A 957 -3.58 -17.57 -18.03
CA TYR A 957 -2.26 -17.79 -18.63
C TYR A 957 -2.26 -17.34 -20.09
N THR A 958 -1.28 -16.50 -20.43
CA THR A 958 -1.01 -16.05 -21.81
C THR A 958 0.48 -16.15 -22.10
N LEU A 959 0.83 -16.75 -23.24
CA LEU A 959 2.19 -16.78 -23.78
C LEU A 959 2.24 -15.92 -25.04
N THR A 960 3.10 -14.90 -25.05
CA THR A 960 3.22 -13.99 -26.20
C THR A 960 4.57 -14.18 -26.88
N VAL A 961 4.54 -14.45 -28.17
CA VAL A 961 5.73 -14.43 -29.03
C VAL A 961 5.82 -13.06 -29.69
N VAL A 962 6.84 -12.29 -29.32
CA VAL A 962 7.17 -11.01 -29.94
C VAL A 962 8.16 -11.26 -31.07
N THR A 963 7.81 -10.79 -32.27
CA THR A 963 8.60 -10.98 -33.49
C THR A 963 9.04 -9.64 -34.07
N LEU A 964 10.32 -9.53 -34.47
CA LEU A 964 10.84 -8.32 -35.10
C LEU A 964 10.49 -8.18 -36.59
N THR A 965 10.15 -9.28 -37.28
CA THR A 965 9.82 -9.27 -38.71
C THR A 965 8.48 -9.94 -39.02
N ASP A 966 7.77 -9.40 -40.01
CA ASP A 966 6.49 -9.98 -40.47
C ASP A 966 6.69 -11.30 -41.25
N ALA A 967 7.83 -11.46 -41.92
CA ALA A 967 8.21 -12.69 -42.59
C ALA A 967 8.30 -13.87 -41.61
N PHE A 968 8.96 -13.66 -40.46
CA PHE A 968 9.05 -14.66 -39.41
C PHE A 968 7.68 -14.92 -38.78
N ARG A 969 6.95 -13.87 -38.43
CA ARG A 969 5.58 -13.95 -37.87
C ARG A 969 4.65 -14.83 -38.71
N SER A 970 4.65 -14.60 -40.03
CA SER A 970 3.80 -15.34 -40.97
C SER A 970 4.19 -16.81 -41.06
N ARG A 971 5.49 -17.11 -41.12
CA ARG A 971 6.01 -18.49 -41.17
C ARG A 971 5.74 -19.24 -39.86
N LEU A 972 6.01 -18.63 -38.71
CA LEU A 972 5.70 -19.21 -37.40
C LEU A 972 4.21 -19.51 -37.27
N GLY A 973 3.34 -18.57 -37.68
CA GLY A 973 1.89 -18.77 -37.67
C GLY A 973 1.44 -19.98 -38.51
N ALA A 974 2.05 -20.19 -39.69
CA ALA A 974 1.78 -21.35 -40.53
C ALA A 974 2.23 -22.67 -39.87
N GLU A 975 3.41 -22.69 -39.24
CA GLU A 975 3.90 -23.86 -38.52
C GLU A 975 3.03 -24.21 -37.31
N LEU A 976 2.66 -23.21 -36.49
CA LEU A 976 1.76 -23.43 -35.35
C LEU A 976 0.37 -23.92 -35.80
N LYS A 977 -0.15 -23.42 -36.93
CA LYS A 977 -1.41 -23.91 -37.52
C LYS A 977 -1.29 -25.38 -37.98
N SER A 978 -0.16 -25.74 -38.59
CA SER A 978 0.16 -27.13 -38.96
C SER A 978 0.22 -28.04 -37.72
N LEU A 979 0.88 -27.60 -36.65
CA LEU A 979 0.97 -28.33 -35.39
C LEU A 979 -0.40 -28.50 -34.69
N ALA A 980 -1.21 -27.44 -34.65
CA ALA A 980 -2.56 -27.49 -34.10
C ALA A 980 -3.45 -28.52 -34.80
N SER A 981 -3.28 -28.67 -36.12
CA SER A 981 -4.04 -29.65 -36.92
C SER A 981 -3.62 -31.10 -36.65
N LYS A 982 -2.36 -31.32 -36.29
CA LYS A 982 -1.78 -32.65 -36.01
C LYS A 982 -1.98 -33.09 -34.56
N ASN A 983 -2.01 -32.16 -33.60
CA ASN A 983 -2.13 -32.45 -32.16
C ASN A 983 -3.21 -31.57 -31.52
N LYS A 984 -4.33 -32.21 -31.11
CA LYS A 984 -5.48 -31.52 -30.50
C LYS A 984 -5.13 -30.82 -29.18
N THR A 985 -4.32 -31.43 -28.33
CA THR A 985 -3.89 -30.84 -27.04
C THR A 985 -3.06 -29.59 -27.28
N MET A 986 -2.14 -29.64 -28.26
CA MET A 986 -1.40 -28.45 -28.70
C MET A 986 -2.35 -27.37 -29.24
N GLY A 987 -3.32 -27.76 -30.08
CA GLY A 987 -4.33 -26.82 -30.58
C GLY A 987 -5.17 -26.15 -29.48
N GLN A 988 -5.38 -26.81 -28.33
CA GLN A 988 -6.00 -26.21 -27.16
C GLN A 988 -5.06 -25.23 -26.45
N PHE A 989 -3.79 -25.61 -26.24
CA PHE A 989 -2.78 -24.73 -25.64
C PHE A 989 -2.56 -23.46 -26.46
N LEU A 990 -2.52 -23.56 -27.79
CA LEU A 990 -2.33 -22.43 -28.70
C LEU A 990 -3.44 -21.36 -28.61
N ARG A 991 -4.57 -21.64 -27.96
CA ARG A 991 -5.58 -20.62 -27.62
C ARG A 991 -5.06 -19.58 -26.61
N HIS A 992 -4.05 -19.95 -25.83
CA HIS A 992 -3.33 -19.10 -24.88
C HIS A 992 -2.10 -18.42 -25.50
N VAL A 993 -1.78 -18.71 -26.76
CA VAL A 993 -0.61 -18.14 -27.45
C VAL A 993 -1.03 -16.94 -28.30
N ARG A 994 -0.23 -15.88 -28.27
CA ARG A 994 -0.36 -14.69 -29.13
C ARG A 994 0.95 -14.49 -29.89
N ILE A 995 0.86 -14.09 -31.16
CA ILE A 995 2.04 -13.71 -31.96
C ILE A 995 1.86 -12.26 -32.35
N VAL A 996 2.76 -11.41 -31.87
CA VAL A 996 2.61 -9.96 -31.89
C VAL A 996 3.87 -9.36 -32.53
N ALA A 997 3.67 -8.43 -33.48
CA ALA A 997 4.78 -7.67 -34.03
C ALA A 997 5.22 -6.58 -33.04
N LEU A 998 6.46 -6.14 -33.13
CA LEU A 998 7.02 -5.18 -32.17
C LEU A 998 6.17 -3.88 -32.00
N PRO A 999 5.58 -3.25 -33.03
CA PRO A 999 4.72 -2.07 -32.83
C PRO A 999 3.39 -2.36 -32.11
N GLU A 1000 2.94 -3.63 -32.11
CA GLU A 1000 1.66 -4.07 -31.53
C GLU A 1000 1.79 -4.49 -30.05
N ILE A 1001 2.95 -4.29 -29.43
CA ILE A 1001 3.19 -4.65 -28.01
C ILE A 1001 2.49 -3.72 -27.02
N ALA A 1002 2.12 -2.51 -27.44
CA ALA A 1002 1.47 -1.54 -26.56
C ALA A 1002 0.15 -2.13 -26.04
N GLY A 1003 -0.01 -2.23 -24.73
CA GLY A 1003 -1.20 -2.88 -24.14
C GLY A 1003 -1.27 -4.40 -24.35
N ALA A 1004 -0.23 -5.08 -24.81
CA ALA A 1004 -0.21 -6.53 -24.72
C ALA A 1004 -0.16 -6.97 -23.24
N GLN A 1005 -0.77 -8.11 -22.93
CA GLN A 1005 -0.68 -8.75 -21.61
C GLN A 1005 -0.11 -10.15 -21.78
N SER A 1006 0.95 -10.47 -21.05
CA SER A 1006 1.54 -11.80 -21.10
C SER A 1006 2.00 -12.30 -19.74
N THR A 1007 1.75 -13.57 -19.48
CA THR A 1007 2.38 -14.27 -18.36
C THR A 1007 3.84 -14.55 -18.71
N ASP A 1008 4.06 -15.23 -19.83
CA ASP A 1008 5.38 -15.58 -20.34
C ASP A 1008 5.59 -14.93 -21.72
N VAL A 1009 6.81 -14.54 -22.04
CA VAL A 1009 7.15 -13.90 -23.31
C VAL A 1009 8.30 -14.65 -23.98
N ILE A 1010 8.17 -14.88 -25.28
CA ILE A 1010 9.28 -15.29 -26.16
C ILE A 1010 9.58 -14.11 -27.07
N LEU A 1011 10.76 -13.49 -26.92
CA LEU A 1011 11.25 -12.46 -27.83
C LEU A 1011 12.18 -13.11 -28.86
N SER A 1012 11.73 -13.22 -30.11
CA SER A 1012 12.53 -13.73 -31.22
C SER A 1012 13.06 -12.57 -32.05
N LEU A 1013 14.38 -12.56 -32.29
CA LEU A 1013 15.04 -11.51 -33.07
C LEU A 1013 14.82 -11.65 -34.58
N CYS A 1014 14.46 -12.84 -35.06
CA CYS A 1014 14.07 -13.16 -36.44
C CYS A 1014 15.17 -13.03 -37.52
N TYR A 1015 16.22 -12.23 -37.27
CA TYR A 1015 17.33 -12.01 -38.19
C TYR A 1015 18.41 -13.07 -38.03
N ALA A 1016 18.99 -13.53 -39.15
CA ALA A 1016 20.07 -14.52 -39.15
C ALA A 1016 21.21 -14.16 -40.11
N LYS A 1017 22.31 -14.91 -40.03
CA LYS A 1017 23.44 -14.78 -40.95
C LYS A 1017 23.07 -15.32 -42.33
N THR A 1018 23.67 -14.72 -43.36
CA THR A 1018 23.64 -15.31 -44.70
C THR A 1018 24.36 -16.66 -44.72
N VAL A 1019 24.17 -17.47 -45.76
CA VAL A 1019 24.93 -18.71 -45.98
C VAL A 1019 26.46 -18.54 -46.00
N HIS A 1020 26.94 -17.30 -46.20
CA HIS A 1020 28.36 -16.94 -46.14
C HIS A 1020 28.81 -16.47 -44.74
N GLY A 1021 27.97 -16.61 -43.71
CA GLY A 1021 28.28 -16.24 -42.33
C GLY A 1021 28.23 -14.74 -42.04
N ARG A 1022 27.77 -13.91 -42.99
CA ARG A 1022 27.69 -12.45 -42.79
C ARG A 1022 26.31 -12.04 -42.25
N LEU A 1023 26.30 -11.30 -41.14
CA LEU A 1023 25.13 -10.57 -40.63
C LEU A 1023 25.10 -9.16 -41.24
N LEU A 1024 23.96 -8.77 -41.81
CA LEU A 1024 23.69 -7.38 -42.16
C LEU A 1024 23.03 -6.73 -40.94
N GLN A 1025 23.70 -5.74 -40.34
CA GLN A 1025 23.24 -5.01 -39.17
C GLN A 1025 22.18 -3.98 -39.56
N GLN A 1026 21.08 -4.48 -40.11
CA GLN A 1026 19.87 -3.72 -40.39
C GLN A 1026 18.67 -4.43 -39.77
N PHE A 1027 17.98 -3.76 -38.85
CA PHE A 1027 17.01 -4.36 -37.93
C PHE A 1027 15.59 -3.80 -38.11
N GLY A 1028 15.30 -3.25 -39.30
CA GLY A 1028 13.96 -2.83 -39.70
C GLY A 1028 13.33 -1.85 -38.71
N VAL A 1029 12.24 -2.27 -38.04
CA VAL A 1029 11.46 -1.44 -37.11
C VAL A 1029 12.31 -0.85 -35.98
N LEU A 1030 13.36 -1.55 -35.55
CA LEU A 1030 14.24 -1.05 -34.49
C LEU A 1030 15.06 0.18 -34.90
N GLU A 1031 15.30 0.40 -36.19
CA GLU A 1031 16.06 1.57 -36.66
C GLU A 1031 15.27 2.87 -36.64
N GLY A 1032 13.95 2.80 -36.53
CA GLY A 1032 13.11 3.99 -36.39
C GLY A 1032 13.35 4.72 -35.07
N GLU A 1033 12.94 6.00 -35.00
CA GLU A 1033 13.10 6.85 -33.81
C GLU A 1033 12.50 6.22 -32.52
N GLY A 1034 11.51 5.35 -32.66
CA GLY A 1034 10.86 4.64 -31.55
C GLY A 1034 11.42 3.27 -31.18
N GLY A 1035 12.38 2.73 -31.94
CA GLY A 1035 12.79 1.33 -31.81
C GLY A 1035 13.30 0.93 -30.42
N ARG A 1036 14.01 1.83 -29.74
CA ARG A 1036 14.49 1.63 -28.35
C ARG A 1036 13.32 1.40 -27.40
N ALA A 1037 12.32 2.28 -27.42
CA ALA A 1037 11.20 2.22 -26.49
C ALA A 1037 10.34 0.98 -26.72
N MET A 1038 10.11 0.62 -27.99
CA MET A 1038 9.38 -0.61 -28.30
C MET A 1038 10.12 -1.86 -27.81
N LEU A 1039 11.45 -1.93 -27.96
CA LEU A 1039 12.23 -3.04 -27.43
C LEU A 1039 12.14 -3.12 -25.90
N LEU A 1040 12.15 -1.98 -25.20
CA LEU A 1040 11.94 -1.96 -23.75
C LEU A 1040 10.55 -2.44 -23.35
N ASP A 1041 9.49 -2.02 -24.05
CA ASP A 1041 8.13 -2.51 -23.79
C ASP A 1041 8.02 -4.03 -24.04
N ALA A 1042 8.72 -4.57 -25.05
CA ALA A 1042 8.76 -6.01 -25.31
C ALA A 1042 9.44 -6.78 -24.16
N LEU A 1043 10.54 -6.24 -23.61
CA LEU A 1043 11.23 -6.81 -22.45
C LEU A 1043 10.38 -6.71 -21.17
N ALA A 1044 9.67 -5.61 -20.99
CA ALA A 1044 8.79 -5.36 -19.85
C ALA A 1044 7.41 -6.04 -19.97
N LEU A 1045 7.09 -6.69 -21.08
CA LEU A 1045 5.80 -7.34 -21.29
C LEU A 1045 5.58 -8.55 -20.37
N CYS A 1046 6.65 -9.25 -19.97
CA CYS A 1046 6.53 -10.46 -19.17
C CYS A 1046 6.13 -10.15 -17.71
N ASP A 1047 5.12 -10.88 -17.23
CA ASP A 1047 4.81 -10.99 -15.81
C ASP A 1047 5.78 -11.97 -15.13
N ARG A 1048 6.12 -13.11 -15.77
CA ARG A 1048 6.93 -14.18 -15.17
C ARG A 1048 8.16 -14.51 -16.01
N HIS A 1049 8.06 -15.32 -17.06
CA HIS A 1049 9.24 -15.75 -17.81
C HIS A 1049 9.49 -14.93 -19.08
N LEU A 1050 10.77 -14.68 -19.37
CA LEU A 1050 11.24 -14.11 -20.62
C LEU A 1050 12.26 -15.05 -21.27
N ASP A 1051 11.93 -15.56 -22.45
CA ASP A 1051 12.82 -16.37 -23.28
C ASP A 1051 13.23 -15.51 -24.49
N ILE A 1052 14.53 -15.26 -24.66
CA ILE A 1052 15.08 -14.49 -25.80
C ILE A 1052 15.74 -15.45 -26.76
N VAL A 1053 15.31 -15.46 -28.02
CA VAL A 1053 15.84 -16.35 -29.06
C VAL A 1053 16.55 -15.51 -30.12
N SER A 1054 17.81 -15.86 -30.40
CA SER A 1054 18.64 -15.14 -31.37
C SER A 1054 19.49 -16.09 -32.22
N ALA A 1055 19.65 -15.75 -33.50
CA ALA A 1055 20.55 -16.43 -34.42
C ALA A 1055 21.96 -15.81 -34.52
N PHE A 1056 22.23 -14.77 -33.73
CA PHE A 1056 23.50 -14.06 -33.65
C PHE A 1056 23.77 -13.62 -32.21
N ASP A 1057 25.00 -13.25 -31.91
CA ASP A 1057 25.42 -12.84 -30.57
C ASP A 1057 25.96 -11.40 -30.57
N GLU A 1058 26.36 -10.92 -29.39
CA GLU A 1058 26.98 -9.60 -29.19
C GLU A 1058 28.19 -9.40 -30.13
N SER A 1059 29.01 -10.43 -30.30
CA SER A 1059 30.24 -10.37 -31.09
C SER A 1059 30.03 -10.24 -32.60
N ASP A 1060 28.81 -10.51 -33.08
CA ASP A 1060 28.41 -10.31 -34.47
C ASP A 1060 28.03 -8.84 -34.79
N LEU A 1061 27.88 -8.01 -33.75
CA LEU A 1061 27.53 -6.59 -33.86
C LEU A 1061 28.78 -5.71 -33.79
N ASP A 1062 28.75 -4.58 -34.52
CA ASP A 1062 29.88 -3.66 -34.63
C ASP A 1062 29.40 -2.26 -34.22
N ASP A 1063 29.88 -1.78 -33.06
CA ASP A 1063 29.46 -0.51 -32.48
C ASP A 1063 29.61 0.67 -33.44
N GLU A 1064 30.61 0.67 -34.33
CA GLU A 1064 30.81 1.76 -35.30
C GLU A 1064 29.68 1.83 -36.34
N ARG A 1065 28.92 0.74 -36.52
CA ARG A 1065 27.84 0.61 -37.50
C ARG A 1065 26.44 0.80 -36.88
N LEU A 1066 26.34 0.88 -35.56
CA LEU A 1066 25.08 1.02 -34.81
C LEU A 1066 24.81 2.49 -34.44
N HIS A 1067 24.17 3.23 -35.33
CA HIS A 1067 23.90 4.67 -35.11
C HIS A 1067 22.58 4.95 -34.40
N GLN A 1068 21.59 4.07 -34.52
CA GLN A 1068 20.23 4.31 -34.02
C GLN A 1068 20.05 3.78 -32.58
N PRO A 1069 19.22 4.43 -31.74
CA PRO A 1069 19.03 4.02 -30.34
C PRO A 1069 18.48 2.60 -30.16
N GLY A 1070 17.66 2.10 -31.09
CA GLY A 1070 17.10 0.75 -31.03
C GLY A 1070 18.17 -0.35 -31.19
N PRO A 1071 18.95 -0.36 -32.28
CA PRO A 1071 20.07 -1.28 -32.45
C PRO A 1071 21.13 -1.18 -31.34
N GLN A 1072 21.38 0.02 -30.81
CA GLN A 1072 22.27 0.19 -29.64
C GLN A 1072 21.72 -0.50 -28.38
N LEU A 1073 20.41 -0.41 -28.13
CA LEU A 1073 19.78 -1.15 -27.03
C LEU A 1073 19.79 -2.65 -27.29
N LEU A 1074 19.59 -3.09 -28.54
CA LEU A 1074 19.69 -4.51 -28.91
C LEU A 1074 21.08 -5.06 -28.59
N HIS A 1075 22.14 -4.33 -28.94
CA HIS A 1075 23.52 -4.69 -28.61
C HIS A 1075 23.73 -4.77 -27.09
N ALA A 1076 23.28 -3.75 -26.34
CA ALA A 1076 23.35 -3.74 -24.87
C ALA A 1076 22.56 -4.90 -24.23
N MET A 1077 21.42 -5.26 -24.80
CA MET A 1077 20.60 -6.38 -24.36
C MET A 1077 21.32 -7.72 -24.61
N LEU A 1078 21.88 -7.95 -25.80
CA LEU A 1078 22.66 -9.16 -26.11
C LEU A 1078 23.84 -9.32 -25.15
N ARG A 1079 24.60 -8.25 -24.93
CA ARG A 1079 25.69 -8.22 -23.95
C ARG A 1079 25.23 -8.57 -22.54
N TRP A 1080 24.06 -8.08 -22.14
CA TRP A 1080 23.48 -8.35 -20.83
C TRP A 1080 23.03 -9.81 -20.70
N VAL A 1081 22.34 -10.36 -21.70
CA VAL A 1081 21.79 -11.73 -21.63
C VAL A 1081 22.87 -12.80 -21.71
N GLU A 1082 23.98 -12.53 -22.39
CA GLU A 1082 25.15 -13.42 -22.45
C GLU A 1082 25.92 -13.50 -21.12
N GLN A 1083 25.77 -12.50 -20.27
CA GLN A 1083 26.33 -12.47 -18.92
C GLN A 1083 25.39 -13.06 -17.87
N LEU A 1084 24.21 -13.54 -18.26
CA LEU A 1084 23.30 -14.21 -17.34
C LEU A 1084 23.91 -15.54 -16.88
N ASP A 1085 24.03 -15.69 -15.57
CA ASP A 1085 24.30 -16.97 -14.93
C ASP A 1085 22.99 -17.59 -14.39
N ASP A 1086 23.07 -18.85 -13.98
CA ASP A 1086 21.95 -19.59 -13.37
C ASP A 1086 21.66 -19.16 -11.91
N HIS A 1087 22.39 -18.17 -11.36
CA HIS A 1087 22.15 -17.72 -9.98
C HIS A 1087 20.83 -16.93 -9.89
N VAL A 1088 19.94 -17.42 -9.03
CA VAL A 1088 18.70 -16.73 -8.70
C VAL A 1088 18.98 -15.62 -7.70
N VAL A 1089 18.56 -14.39 -8.02
CA VAL A 1089 18.58 -13.28 -7.06
C VAL A 1089 17.48 -13.51 -6.03
N ARG A 1090 17.89 -13.75 -4.79
CA ARG A 1090 17.00 -14.06 -3.67
C ARG A 1090 16.80 -12.83 -2.77
N PRO A 1091 15.62 -12.68 -2.14
CA PRO A 1091 15.40 -11.69 -1.09
C PRO A 1091 16.34 -11.90 0.10
N VAL A 1092 16.62 -10.83 0.81
CA VAL A 1092 17.46 -10.85 2.02
C VAL A 1092 16.73 -11.63 3.12
N THR A 1093 17.43 -12.58 3.73
CA THR A 1093 16.92 -13.38 4.84
C THR A 1093 17.51 -12.86 6.13
N ILE A 1094 16.68 -12.25 6.97
CA ILE A 1094 17.09 -11.70 8.27
C ILE A 1094 16.47 -12.54 9.39
N THR A 1095 17.24 -12.81 10.44
CA THR A 1095 16.78 -13.61 11.59
C THR A 1095 16.10 -12.77 12.68
N ARG A 1096 16.50 -11.50 12.80
CA ARG A 1096 15.97 -10.51 13.76
C ARG A 1096 15.80 -9.15 13.09
N SER A 1097 14.62 -8.57 13.24
CA SER A 1097 14.23 -7.25 12.76
C SER A 1097 14.08 -6.27 13.93
N ASN A 1098 13.62 -5.04 13.66
CA ASN A 1098 13.28 -4.07 14.71
C ASN A 1098 11.94 -4.39 15.43
N ASN A 1099 11.13 -5.34 14.92
CA ASN A 1099 9.86 -5.72 15.54
C ASN A 1099 10.09 -6.90 16.50
N VAL A 1100 10.08 -6.62 17.80
CA VAL A 1100 10.42 -7.61 18.84
C VAL A 1100 9.37 -8.73 18.92
N LEU A 1101 8.09 -8.39 18.79
CA LEU A 1101 7.01 -9.39 18.80
C LEU A 1101 7.21 -10.44 17.71
N PHE A 1102 7.58 -10.00 16.52
CA PHE A 1102 7.79 -10.88 15.37
C PHE A 1102 9.11 -11.65 15.47
N ASN A 1103 10.12 -11.11 16.15
CA ASN A 1103 11.33 -11.86 16.48
C ASN A 1103 11.02 -13.03 17.44
N ASP A 1104 10.26 -12.79 18.51
CA ASP A 1104 9.81 -13.84 19.45
C ASP A 1104 8.94 -14.89 18.72
N LEU A 1105 7.97 -14.44 17.93
CA LEU A 1105 7.11 -15.33 17.14
C LEU A 1105 7.94 -16.20 16.17
N ALA A 1106 8.91 -15.61 15.46
CA ALA A 1106 9.81 -16.34 14.57
C ALA A 1106 10.69 -17.35 15.32
N GLU A 1107 11.21 -17.01 16.51
CA GLU A 1107 11.97 -17.95 17.35
C GLU A 1107 11.10 -19.13 17.82
N ARG A 1108 9.84 -18.88 18.22
CA ARG A 1108 8.89 -19.94 18.56
C ARG A 1108 8.55 -20.82 17.36
N VAL A 1109 8.30 -20.24 16.18
CA VAL A 1109 8.08 -20.99 14.94
C VAL A 1109 9.28 -21.89 14.62
N ARG A 1110 10.52 -21.38 14.78
CA ARG A 1110 11.75 -22.17 14.63
C ARG A 1110 11.85 -23.30 15.66
N SER A 1111 11.45 -23.05 16.90
CA SER A 1111 11.42 -24.08 17.96
C SER A 1111 10.45 -25.24 17.64
N ARG A 1112 9.42 -24.99 16.82
CA ARG A 1112 8.50 -26.01 16.31
C ARG A 1112 9.04 -26.77 15.07
N GLY A 1113 10.28 -26.52 14.66
CA GLY A 1113 10.95 -27.20 13.55
C GLY A 1113 10.68 -26.61 12.15
N LEU A 1114 10.18 -25.38 12.07
CA LEU A 1114 9.95 -24.66 10.81
C LEU A 1114 11.06 -23.64 10.55
N ASN A 1115 11.23 -23.24 9.29
CA ASN A 1115 12.06 -22.08 8.94
C ASN A 1115 11.22 -20.81 9.02
N ALA A 1116 11.76 -19.76 9.63
CA ALA A 1116 11.16 -18.43 9.65
C ALA A 1116 12.22 -17.35 9.39
N ALA A 1117 11.87 -16.38 8.55
CA ALA A 1117 12.65 -15.16 8.32
C ALA A 1117 11.77 -13.94 8.54
N VAL A 1118 12.35 -12.87 9.06
CA VAL A 1118 11.66 -11.60 9.32
C VAL A 1118 12.18 -10.52 8.37
N ASP A 1119 11.36 -9.50 8.12
CA ASP A 1119 11.70 -8.36 7.24
C ASP A 1119 12.19 -8.81 5.85
N TYR A 1120 11.49 -9.80 5.28
CA TYR A 1120 11.91 -10.53 4.09
C TYR A 1120 11.60 -9.73 2.81
N GLY A 1121 12.63 -9.25 2.13
CA GLY A 1121 12.48 -8.40 0.94
C GLY A 1121 13.79 -8.12 0.22
N PHE A 1122 13.71 -7.34 -0.86
CA PHE A 1122 14.88 -6.75 -1.52
C PHE A 1122 15.13 -5.34 -0.95
N ASP A 1123 16.36 -4.84 -0.98
CA ASP A 1123 16.73 -3.49 -0.50
C ASP A 1123 15.81 -2.36 -0.99
N ARG A 1124 15.20 -2.57 -2.17
CA ARG A 1124 14.17 -1.71 -2.74
C ARG A 1124 12.88 -2.53 -2.87
N GLY A 1125 11.79 -2.04 -2.30
CA GLY A 1125 10.47 -2.64 -2.45
C GLY A 1125 9.73 -2.85 -1.13
N LEU A 1126 8.71 -3.70 -1.17
CA LEU A 1126 7.94 -4.07 0.01
C LEU A 1126 8.62 -5.25 0.71
N HIS A 1127 8.76 -5.16 2.03
CA HIS A 1127 9.25 -6.25 2.86
C HIS A 1127 8.06 -6.99 3.48
N ILE A 1128 8.13 -8.30 3.51
CA ILE A 1128 7.13 -9.13 4.19
C ILE A 1128 7.56 -9.24 5.65
N PRO A 1129 6.71 -8.87 6.64
CA PRO A 1129 7.10 -8.84 8.05
C PRO A 1129 7.68 -10.17 8.56
N MET A 1130 7.06 -11.29 8.18
CA MET A 1130 7.63 -12.62 8.39
C MET A 1130 7.20 -13.59 7.29
N VAL A 1131 8.11 -14.48 6.91
CA VAL A 1131 7.84 -15.62 6.02
C VAL A 1131 8.17 -16.93 6.70
N VAL A 1132 7.38 -17.97 6.42
CA VAL A 1132 7.49 -19.30 7.05
C VAL A 1132 7.48 -20.40 6.00
N GLY A 1133 8.27 -21.44 6.24
CA GLY A 1133 8.45 -22.60 5.37
C GLY A 1133 8.97 -23.83 6.11
N LEU A 1134 9.09 -24.96 5.41
CA LEU A 1134 9.71 -26.17 5.95
C LEU A 1134 11.25 -26.11 5.82
N PRO A 1135 12.03 -26.82 6.68
CA PRO A 1135 13.50 -26.82 6.64
C PRO A 1135 14.14 -27.01 5.27
N ASP A 1136 13.59 -27.93 4.48
CA ASP A 1136 14.11 -28.32 3.15
C ASP A 1136 13.26 -27.80 1.97
N LYS A 1137 12.37 -26.82 2.22
CA LYS A 1137 11.51 -26.24 1.17
C LYS A 1137 11.58 -24.71 1.17
N PRO A 1138 11.33 -24.07 0.01
CA PRO A 1138 11.16 -22.62 -0.04
C PRO A 1138 10.06 -22.14 0.92
N PHE A 1139 10.20 -20.89 1.39
CA PHE A 1139 9.14 -20.20 2.10
C PHE A 1139 7.85 -20.16 1.26
N ALA A 1140 6.71 -20.37 1.92
CA ALA A 1140 5.41 -20.46 1.25
C ALA A 1140 4.31 -19.63 1.93
N LEU A 1141 4.48 -19.30 3.21
CA LEU A 1141 3.53 -18.50 3.98
C LEU A 1141 4.11 -17.12 4.27
N ALA A 1142 3.40 -16.07 3.88
CA ALA A 1142 3.63 -14.69 4.28
C ALA A 1142 2.72 -14.34 5.45
N VAL A 1143 3.30 -13.80 6.51
CA VAL A 1143 2.59 -13.37 7.72
C VAL A 1143 2.69 -11.85 7.83
N LEU A 1144 1.55 -11.18 7.68
CA LEU A 1144 1.41 -9.73 7.81
C LEU A 1144 1.05 -9.35 9.25
N THR A 1145 1.36 -8.11 9.63
CA THR A 1145 0.98 -7.52 10.93
C THR A 1145 0.64 -6.06 10.75
N ASP A 1146 0.00 -5.46 11.75
CA ASP A 1146 -0.25 -4.03 11.88
C ASP A 1146 0.99 -3.23 12.27
N ASP A 1147 2.12 -3.42 11.58
CA ASP A 1147 3.32 -2.62 11.81
C ASP A 1147 3.25 -1.22 11.15
N ALA A 1148 4.35 -0.47 11.24
CA ALA A 1148 4.46 0.85 10.63
C ALA A 1148 4.26 0.83 9.10
N GLN A 1149 4.71 -0.22 8.42
CA GLN A 1149 4.53 -0.34 6.97
C GLN A 1149 3.05 -0.53 6.63
N PHE A 1150 2.36 -1.42 7.33
CA PHE A 1150 0.92 -1.62 7.20
C PHE A 1150 0.13 -0.33 7.48
N MET A 1151 0.48 0.38 8.55
CA MET A 1151 -0.19 1.63 8.94
C MET A 1151 0.13 2.80 8.01
N SER A 1152 1.22 2.74 7.23
CA SER A 1152 1.56 3.78 6.23
C SER A 1152 0.65 3.75 4.99
N VAL A 1153 -0.01 2.63 4.72
CA VAL A 1153 -0.94 2.47 3.57
C VAL A 1153 -2.25 3.21 3.87
N GLN A 1154 -2.49 4.35 3.22
CA GLN A 1154 -3.65 5.22 3.54
C GLN A 1154 -5.02 4.63 3.15
N SER A 1155 -5.09 3.87 2.05
CA SER A 1155 -6.31 3.18 1.64
C SER A 1155 -6.57 1.96 2.53
N THR A 1156 -7.77 1.88 3.11
CA THR A 1156 -8.23 0.72 3.91
C THR A 1156 -8.39 -0.50 3.02
N ARG A 1157 -8.89 -0.31 1.79
CA ARG A 1157 -8.98 -1.37 0.77
C ARG A 1157 -7.61 -1.97 0.45
N GLU A 1158 -6.65 -1.11 0.10
CA GLU A 1158 -5.27 -1.56 -0.19
C GLU A 1158 -4.67 -2.29 1.02
N ARG A 1159 -4.84 -1.72 2.21
CA ARG A 1159 -4.25 -2.23 3.45
C ARG A 1159 -4.78 -3.61 3.85
N HIS A 1160 -6.09 -3.81 3.84
CA HIS A 1160 -6.72 -5.03 4.35
C HIS A 1160 -7.09 -6.05 3.28
N ARG A 1161 -7.13 -5.68 2.00
CA ARG A 1161 -7.50 -6.59 0.91
C ARG A 1161 -6.45 -6.61 -0.21
N GLY A 1162 -6.07 -5.45 -0.74
CA GLY A 1162 -5.12 -5.34 -1.86
C GLY A 1162 -3.78 -6.01 -1.57
N LEU A 1163 -3.15 -5.68 -0.44
CA LEU A 1163 -1.87 -6.25 0.00
C LEU A 1163 -1.87 -7.78 0.08
N MET A 1164 -2.96 -8.37 0.57
CA MET A 1164 -3.08 -9.83 0.67
C MET A 1164 -3.27 -10.48 -0.70
N GLN A 1165 -4.08 -9.87 -1.57
CA GLN A 1165 -4.31 -10.36 -2.93
C GLN A 1165 -3.05 -10.22 -3.79
N ASP A 1166 -2.31 -9.12 -3.63
CA ASP A 1166 -1.04 -8.86 -4.27
C ASP A 1166 -0.03 -9.97 -3.94
N LEU A 1167 0.18 -10.25 -2.66
CA LEU A 1167 1.08 -11.33 -2.22
C LEU A 1167 0.60 -12.71 -2.69
N ALA A 1168 -0.72 -12.97 -2.68
CA ALA A 1168 -1.27 -14.21 -3.21
C ALA A 1168 -0.99 -14.38 -4.72
N SER A 1169 -1.06 -13.29 -5.50
CA SER A 1169 -0.73 -13.30 -6.93
C SER A 1169 0.76 -13.61 -7.20
N LEU A 1170 1.63 -13.29 -6.24
CA LEU A 1170 3.07 -13.58 -6.23
C LEU A 1170 3.38 -15.01 -5.72
N GLY A 1171 2.36 -15.80 -5.41
CA GLY A 1171 2.43 -17.21 -5.04
C GLY A 1171 2.43 -17.49 -3.53
N TRP A 1172 2.27 -16.47 -2.68
CA TRP A 1172 2.25 -16.66 -1.23
C TRP A 1172 0.88 -17.17 -0.76
N SER A 1173 0.86 -18.09 0.20
CA SER A 1173 -0.26 -18.15 1.13
C SER A 1173 -0.09 -16.98 2.10
N VAL A 1174 -1.15 -16.23 2.36
CA VAL A 1174 -1.08 -15.03 3.21
C VAL A 1174 -1.96 -15.24 4.44
N MET A 1175 -1.46 -14.82 5.60
CA MET A 1175 -2.26 -14.66 6.81
C MET A 1175 -1.84 -13.42 7.57
N SER A 1176 -2.71 -12.94 8.47
CA SER A 1176 -2.40 -11.82 9.36
C SER A 1176 -2.27 -12.32 10.79
N VAL A 1177 -1.28 -11.79 11.51
CA VAL A 1177 -1.13 -11.92 12.96
C VAL A 1177 -1.06 -10.51 13.51
N TRP A 1178 -2.03 -10.15 14.33
CA TRP A 1178 -2.13 -8.81 14.91
C TRP A 1178 -1.22 -8.68 16.13
N SER A 1179 -0.61 -7.51 16.31
CA SER A 1179 0.33 -7.21 17.40
C SER A 1179 -0.24 -7.54 18.78
N VAL A 1180 -1.52 -7.25 19.02
CA VAL A 1180 -2.23 -7.61 20.25
C VAL A 1180 -2.31 -9.13 20.45
N GLY A 1181 -2.61 -9.89 19.39
CA GLY A 1181 -2.66 -11.36 19.46
C GLY A 1181 -1.28 -11.97 19.73
N ALA A 1182 -0.26 -11.48 19.01
CA ALA A 1182 1.13 -11.89 19.21
C ALA A 1182 1.64 -11.60 20.63
N PHE A 1183 1.19 -10.51 21.25
CA PHE A 1183 1.56 -10.15 22.63
C PHE A 1183 0.80 -10.95 23.69
N VAL A 1184 -0.52 -11.13 23.52
CA VAL A 1184 -1.38 -11.75 24.55
C VAL A 1184 -1.22 -13.28 24.58
N ASN A 1185 -1.15 -13.94 23.42
CA ASN A 1185 -1.02 -15.39 23.34
C ASN A 1185 -0.21 -15.82 22.10
N PRO A 1186 1.13 -15.62 22.13
CA PRO A 1186 1.98 -15.95 20.99
C PRO A 1186 1.91 -17.43 20.60
N ASP A 1187 1.77 -18.34 21.57
CA ASP A 1187 1.73 -19.79 21.28
C ASP A 1187 0.49 -20.18 20.45
N LYS A 1188 -0.66 -19.54 20.68
CA LYS A 1188 -1.87 -19.73 19.87
C LYS A 1188 -1.65 -19.26 18.42
N GLU A 1189 -0.98 -18.12 18.22
CA GLU A 1189 -0.66 -17.62 16.88
C GLU A 1189 0.36 -18.52 16.16
N VAL A 1190 1.35 -19.06 16.90
CA VAL A 1190 2.29 -20.06 16.38
C VAL A 1190 1.56 -21.34 15.97
N ASP A 1191 0.62 -21.83 16.78
CA ASP A 1191 -0.18 -23.02 16.44
C ASP A 1191 -1.02 -22.78 15.18
N ALA A 1192 -1.57 -21.57 14.99
CA ALA A 1192 -2.27 -21.19 13.77
C ALA A 1192 -1.34 -21.17 12.54
N ILE A 1193 -0.14 -20.61 12.67
CA ILE A 1193 0.90 -20.62 11.62
C ILE A 1193 1.29 -22.06 11.25
N VAL A 1194 1.54 -22.91 12.26
CA VAL A 1194 1.91 -24.32 12.06
C VAL A 1194 0.78 -25.07 11.36
N SER A 1195 -0.48 -24.87 11.79
CA SER A 1195 -1.65 -25.46 11.13
C SER A 1195 -1.73 -25.04 9.67
N ARG A 1196 -1.54 -23.75 9.38
CA ARG A 1196 -1.60 -23.22 8.01
C ARG A 1196 -0.50 -23.78 7.12
N ILE A 1197 0.72 -23.90 7.64
CA ILE A 1197 1.83 -24.58 6.96
C ILE A 1197 1.50 -26.06 6.69
N GLY A 1198 0.86 -26.73 7.66
CA GLY A 1198 0.38 -28.10 7.52
C GLY A 1198 -0.63 -28.27 6.38
N GLU A 1199 -1.56 -27.33 6.22
CA GLU A 1199 -2.51 -27.30 5.10
C GLU A 1199 -1.80 -27.10 3.75
N ILE A 1200 -0.89 -26.12 3.65
CA ILE A 1200 -0.17 -25.78 2.42
C ILE A 1200 0.61 -26.98 1.87
N TYR A 1201 1.27 -27.75 2.74
CA TYR A 1201 2.06 -28.92 2.32
C TYR A 1201 1.30 -30.26 2.42
N GLY A 1202 0.09 -30.28 3.00
CA GLY A 1202 -0.75 -31.47 3.21
C GLY A 1202 -1.70 -31.82 2.07
N ASP A 1203 -1.88 -30.91 1.10
CA ASP A 1203 -2.70 -31.11 -0.11
C ASP A 1203 -1.95 -31.73 -1.30
N VAL A 1204 -0.77 -32.33 -1.06
CA VAL A 1204 -0.14 -33.28 -1.98
C VAL A 1204 -0.32 -34.69 -1.40
N ARG A 1205 -1.52 -35.26 -1.57
CA ARG A 1205 -1.76 -36.69 -1.38
C ARG A 1205 -1.78 -37.43 -2.70
#